data_AF-A0A7X4GMJ9-F1
#
_entry.id   AF-A0A7X4GMJ9-F1
#
_cell.length_a   1.000
_cell.length_b   1.000
_cell.length_c   1.000
_cell.angle_alpha   90.00
_cell.angle_beta   90.00
_cell.angle_gamma   90.00
#
_symmetry.space_group_name_H-M   'P 1'
#
loop_
_entity.id
_entity.type
_entity.pdbx_description
1 polymer ?
#
loop_
_entity_poly.entity_id
_entity_poly.type
_entity_poly.pdbx_seq_one_letter_code
_entity_poly.pdbx_strand_id
1 'polypeptide(L)'
;MNLQQSLVQEFESLLGASVHFPQEYKVALAPLCEHLEAHALRTPTERQARLIAHINSKFNVNRDGIAKVYAHAASRGLVFNFHEKNLIQAAFDSGDQSAFEEAISKASSKEGLVDALCRLFAPASPAETISYFRGEVEAPSKLRAEQGDRAIGNEALLSAFSAFVFSAADQEVLHSYFDSTYSAETYERAFWLQLRQLHPQLYSRERTLDIAKIDQELADSCGSLEELRSAVFAHVSTSYQELENHGHLAYWIEPIVVEGRNITWEICSDIMLFAEKHDEVKLKNAYFRAKQIESETVSHVPDVDVGQARFDLANEGFTYKDTFVCAPSPTSPAGSESLLLLFQKNKRDETIIPCPACRTRDVHGNSYSSLGVRSWECRNSLCPDRSKYNRGKRYSFKAILMQEAIDEVESYIPPESVRKWSRDVQTERTIYDATEMLIRHYSLHGDGVALFGVDAPSDSLGRRFLSHGRINTADGNSSAGFFESPWFQRYALPSSAQESKENASSTTIQRLGSLTMVCGNSAMVLQDWPENYFDGAVTSPPYFNAREYSQWPNIYCYLRDMLIIAQGCYKALKPGAVYLYNIFDYFDNERSVVFSAMGDKRLILSAYTVDIFRRAGFHLSGSITWDKGDIEGKRGFNAGNFSPYYQAPFNCWEHVLVFVKPPAVETTDLSSALPAILRAQPVIKMVKGQNTYGHTAPFPIELPNLLRALMPKGGRALDPFGGSGTTARALDGYAAETVCIEQKEEYFELALKLFDSHRMATTNVAT
;
A
#
# COMPACT_ATOMS: atom_id res chain seq x y z
N MET A 1 -10.01 -55.03 10.13
CA MET A 1 -9.30 -53.86 9.58
C MET A 1 -9.41 -52.77 10.62
N ASN A 2 -8.30 -52.21 11.09
CA ASN A 2 -8.37 -51.08 12.05
C ASN A 2 -8.87 -49.81 11.32
N LEU A 3 -9.31 -48.78 12.05
CA LEU A 3 -9.91 -47.59 11.43
C LEU A 3 -8.97 -46.93 10.42
N GLN A 4 -7.67 -46.87 10.73
CA GLN A 4 -6.64 -46.34 9.83
C GLN A 4 -6.65 -47.03 8.46
N GLN A 5 -6.55 -48.37 8.43
CA GLN A 5 -6.57 -49.14 7.19
C GLN A 5 -7.89 -48.94 6.42
N SER A 6 -9.01 -48.82 7.14
CA SER A 6 -10.31 -48.57 6.51
C SER A 6 -10.39 -47.23 5.81
N LEU A 7 -9.92 -46.16 6.45
CA LEU A 7 -9.92 -44.82 5.87
C LEU A 7 -8.99 -44.73 4.65
N VAL A 8 -7.80 -45.34 4.72
CA VAL A 8 -6.88 -45.40 3.58
C VAL A 8 -7.51 -46.15 2.41
N GLN A 9 -8.07 -47.35 2.65
CA GLN A 9 -8.69 -48.13 1.59
C GLN A 9 -9.90 -47.41 0.97
N GLU A 10 -10.73 -46.76 1.78
CA GLU A 10 -11.87 -45.97 1.30
C GLU A 10 -11.41 -44.81 0.41
N PHE A 11 -10.38 -44.07 0.83
CA PHE A 11 -9.82 -42.96 0.07
C PHE A 11 -9.21 -43.41 -1.27
N GLU A 12 -8.35 -44.42 -1.24
CA GLU A 12 -7.70 -44.94 -2.45
C GLU A 12 -8.71 -45.58 -3.40
N SER A 13 -9.73 -46.27 -2.89
CA SER A 13 -10.79 -46.85 -3.72
C SER A 13 -11.64 -45.77 -4.38
N LEU A 14 -11.95 -44.67 -3.67
CA LEU A 14 -12.73 -43.57 -4.24
C LEU A 14 -11.94 -42.87 -5.35
N LEU A 15 -10.68 -42.53 -5.07
CA LEU A 15 -9.85 -41.77 -6.00
C LEU A 15 -9.14 -42.65 -7.02
N GLY A 16 -9.14 -43.97 -6.89
CA GLY A 16 -8.39 -44.92 -7.74
C GLY A 16 -6.91 -44.56 -7.88
N ALA A 17 -6.31 -44.05 -6.81
CA ALA A 17 -4.91 -43.65 -6.75
C ALA A 17 -4.35 -44.02 -5.37
N SER A 18 -3.18 -44.64 -5.35
CA SER A 18 -2.50 -44.99 -4.10
C SER A 18 -1.73 -43.80 -3.54
N VAL A 19 -1.83 -43.59 -2.24
CA VAL A 19 -1.14 -42.50 -1.54
C VAL A 19 0.07 -43.04 -0.79
N HIS A 20 1.22 -42.43 -1.02
CA HIS A 20 2.44 -42.76 -0.30
C HIS A 20 2.55 -41.88 0.95
N PHE A 21 2.44 -42.49 2.13
CA PHE A 21 2.56 -41.78 3.41
C PHE A 21 4.02 -41.65 3.87
N PRO A 22 4.55 -40.43 3.97
CA PRO A 22 5.81 -40.18 4.65
C PRO A 22 5.71 -40.53 6.14
N GLN A 23 6.86 -40.67 6.81
CA GLN A 23 6.90 -41.09 8.21
C GLN A 23 6.10 -40.16 9.14
N GLU A 24 6.15 -38.86 8.91
CA GLU A 24 5.39 -37.86 9.68
C GLU A 24 3.86 -38.07 9.63
N TYR A 25 3.32 -38.56 8.51
CA TYR A 25 1.90 -38.88 8.38
C TYR A 25 1.57 -40.17 9.12
N LYS A 26 2.43 -41.18 9.02
CA LYS A 26 2.23 -42.45 9.72
C LYS A 26 2.19 -42.24 11.23
N VAL A 27 3.09 -41.40 11.76
CA VAL A 27 3.17 -41.04 13.18
C VAL A 27 1.96 -40.24 13.63
N ALA A 28 1.45 -39.32 12.79
CA ALA A 28 0.27 -38.50 13.13
C ALA A 28 -1.06 -39.26 13.02
N LEU A 29 -1.19 -40.18 12.06
CA LEU A 29 -2.48 -40.80 11.70
C LEU A 29 -2.92 -41.87 12.69
N ALA A 30 -2.01 -42.74 13.15
CA ALA A 30 -2.39 -43.85 14.01
C ALA A 30 -3.03 -43.38 15.34
N PRO A 31 -2.44 -42.43 16.11
CA PRO A 31 -3.02 -42.00 17.37
C PRO A 31 -4.31 -41.18 17.17
N LEU A 32 -4.45 -40.47 16.04
CA LEU A 32 -5.71 -39.82 15.69
C LEU A 32 -6.81 -40.86 15.44
N CYS A 33 -6.51 -41.92 14.70
CA CYS A 33 -7.49 -42.99 14.48
C CYS A 33 -7.91 -43.68 15.78
N GLU A 34 -6.97 -43.93 16.70
CA GLU A 34 -7.29 -44.47 18.04
C GLU A 34 -8.24 -43.54 18.81
N HIS A 35 -8.02 -42.22 18.78
CA HIS A 35 -8.93 -41.24 19.37
C HIS A 35 -10.32 -41.25 18.71
N LEU A 36 -10.36 -41.36 17.38
CA LEU A 36 -11.60 -41.38 16.61
C LEU A 36 -12.43 -42.64 16.83
N GLU A 37 -11.82 -43.79 17.12
CA GLU A 37 -12.53 -45.04 17.42
C GLU A 37 -13.42 -44.94 18.66
N ALA A 38 -13.13 -44.01 19.57
CA ALA A 38 -13.95 -43.73 20.76
C ALA A 38 -15.15 -42.81 20.49
N HIS A 39 -15.34 -42.33 19.26
CA HIS A 39 -16.33 -41.30 18.91
C HIS A 39 -17.23 -41.71 17.74
N ALA A 40 -18.35 -41.00 17.59
CA ALA A 40 -19.25 -41.20 16.46
C ALA A 40 -18.60 -40.75 15.14
N LEU A 41 -18.40 -41.71 14.23
CA LEU A 41 -17.88 -41.46 12.89
C LEU A 41 -19.01 -41.17 11.92
N ARG A 42 -18.75 -40.31 10.94
CA ARG A 42 -19.62 -40.09 9.79
C ARG A 42 -19.71 -41.37 8.96
N THR A 43 -20.75 -41.48 8.15
CA THR A 43 -20.90 -42.59 7.20
C THR A 43 -19.89 -42.47 6.04
N PRO A 44 -19.55 -43.58 5.35
CA PRO A 44 -18.73 -43.52 4.15
C PRO A 44 -19.28 -42.55 3.09
N THR A 45 -20.60 -42.57 2.87
CA THR A 45 -21.26 -41.68 1.91
C THR A 45 -21.05 -40.20 2.23
N GLU A 46 -21.16 -39.81 3.51
CA GLU A 46 -20.93 -38.42 3.94
C GLU A 46 -19.47 -38.01 3.78
N ARG A 47 -18.51 -38.89 4.12
CA ARG A 47 -17.08 -38.61 3.93
C ARG A 47 -16.74 -38.45 2.45
N GLN A 48 -17.26 -39.32 1.59
CA GLN A 48 -17.07 -39.23 0.14
C GLN A 48 -17.61 -37.91 -0.40
N ALA A 49 -18.84 -37.53 -0.05
CA ALA A 49 -19.43 -36.26 -0.47
C ALA A 49 -18.58 -35.05 -0.02
N ARG A 50 -18.09 -35.05 1.22
CA ARG A 50 -17.22 -33.99 1.75
C ARG A 50 -15.86 -33.93 1.07
N LEU A 51 -15.27 -35.06 0.71
CA LEU A 51 -14.01 -35.10 -0.04
C LEU A 51 -14.19 -34.55 -1.45
N ILE A 52 -15.27 -34.91 -2.15
CA ILE A 52 -15.58 -34.35 -3.47
C ILE A 52 -15.74 -32.83 -3.38
N ALA A 53 -16.50 -32.32 -2.42
CA ALA A 53 -16.65 -30.88 -2.21
C ALA A 53 -15.31 -30.19 -1.87
N HIS A 54 -14.47 -30.83 -1.05
CA HIS A 54 -13.14 -30.32 -0.74
C HIS A 54 -12.24 -30.23 -1.97
N ILE A 55 -12.24 -31.27 -2.82
CA ILE A 55 -11.48 -31.27 -4.07
C ILE A 55 -11.99 -30.17 -5.00
N ASN A 56 -13.31 -30.05 -5.17
CA ASN A 56 -13.94 -29.02 -5.99
C ASN A 56 -13.48 -27.62 -5.57
N SER A 57 -13.57 -27.31 -4.28
CA SER A 57 -13.15 -26.04 -3.70
C SER A 57 -11.65 -25.81 -3.86
N LYS A 58 -10.83 -26.77 -3.41
CA LYS A 58 -9.37 -26.60 -3.37
C LYS A 58 -8.75 -26.55 -4.75
N PHE A 59 -9.29 -27.29 -5.72
CA PHE A 59 -8.78 -27.32 -7.09
C PHE A 59 -9.50 -26.34 -8.02
N ASN A 60 -10.54 -25.65 -7.56
CA ASN A 60 -11.39 -24.73 -8.33
C ASN A 60 -12.03 -25.41 -9.54
N VAL A 61 -12.50 -26.64 -9.38
CA VAL A 61 -13.06 -27.47 -10.48
C VAL A 61 -14.24 -26.77 -11.15
N ASN A 62 -15.10 -26.12 -10.36
CA ASN A 62 -16.31 -25.45 -10.82
C ASN A 62 -16.11 -24.01 -11.31
N ARG A 63 -14.86 -23.53 -11.46
CA ARG A 63 -14.56 -22.11 -11.77
C ARG A 63 -15.35 -21.59 -12.97
N ASP A 64 -15.40 -22.37 -14.05
CA ASP A 64 -16.01 -21.93 -15.31
C ASP A 64 -17.54 -21.93 -15.23
N GLY A 65 -18.14 -22.85 -14.45
CA GLY A 65 -19.57 -22.86 -14.16
C GLY A 65 -19.99 -21.64 -13.35
N ILE A 66 -19.26 -21.34 -12.28
CA ILE A 66 -19.50 -20.17 -11.42
C ILE A 66 -19.31 -18.87 -12.22
N ALA A 67 -18.28 -18.79 -13.06
CA ALA A 67 -18.04 -17.61 -13.90
C ALA A 67 -19.21 -17.31 -14.85
N LYS A 68 -19.89 -18.34 -15.38
CA LYS A 68 -21.10 -18.18 -16.20
C LYS A 68 -22.25 -17.57 -15.40
N VAL A 69 -22.46 -18.04 -14.17
CA VAL A 69 -23.47 -17.46 -13.25
C VAL A 69 -23.19 -15.99 -13.01
N TYR A 70 -21.95 -15.64 -12.64
CA TYR A 70 -21.55 -14.25 -12.38
C TYR A 70 -21.70 -13.36 -13.61
N ALA A 71 -21.29 -13.83 -14.80
CA ALA A 71 -21.42 -13.08 -16.04
C ALA A 71 -22.90 -12.83 -16.41
N HIS A 72 -23.77 -13.84 -16.24
CA HIS A 72 -25.20 -13.73 -16.53
C HIS A 72 -25.94 -12.82 -15.56
N ALA A 73 -25.59 -12.87 -14.27
CA ALA A 73 -26.10 -11.98 -13.24
C ALA A 73 -25.68 -10.52 -13.53
N ALA A 74 -24.39 -10.30 -13.80
CA ALA A 74 -23.84 -8.97 -14.06
C ALA A 74 -24.47 -8.32 -15.30
N SER A 75 -24.72 -9.09 -16.37
CA SER A 75 -25.38 -8.58 -17.58
C SER A 75 -26.84 -8.14 -17.34
N ARG A 76 -27.41 -8.44 -16.16
CA ARG A 76 -28.76 -8.06 -15.72
C ARG A 76 -28.74 -7.15 -14.50
N GLY A 77 -27.56 -6.59 -14.18
CA GLY A 77 -27.37 -5.63 -13.11
C GLY A 77 -27.31 -6.23 -11.70
N LEU A 78 -27.13 -7.55 -11.55
CA LEU A 78 -26.91 -8.21 -10.26
C LEU A 78 -25.43 -8.51 -10.08
N VAL A 79 -24.87 -8.12 -8.94
CA VAL A 79 -23.48 -8.43 -8.55
C VAL A 79 -23.50 -9.00 -7.15
N PHE A 80 -22.72 -10.04 -6.92
CA PHE A 80 -22.65 -10.71 -5.63
C PHE A 80 -21.57 -10.10 -4.74
N ASN A 81 -21.87 -9.94 -3.45
CA ASN A 81 -20.91 -9.62 -2.41
C ASN A 81 -20.05 -10.86 -2.06
N PHE A 82 -19.08 -10.71 -1.15
CA PHE A 82 -18.19 -11.81 -0.75
C PHE A 82 -18.93 -13.03 -0.18
N HIS A 83 -19.92 -12.82 0.68
CA HIS A 83 -20.69 -13.89 1.32
C HIS A 83 -21.53 -14.68 0.33
N GLU A 84 -22.24 -13.98 -0.54
CA GLU A 84 -23.04 -14.58 -1.60
C GLU A 84 -22.15 -15.40 -2.55
N LYS A 85 -20.95 -14.91 -2.87
CA LYS A 85 -19.98 -15.67 -3.67
C LYS A 85 -19.54 -16.95 -2.96
N ASN A 86 -19.29 -16.91 -1.65
CA ASN A 86 -18.93 -18.08 -0.86
C ASN A 86 -20.06 -19.10 -0.78
N LEU A 87 -21.31 -18.65 -0.60
CA LEU A 87 -22.48 -19.52 -0.62
C LEU A 87 -22.66 -20.20 -1.99
N ILE A 88 -22.51 -19.44 -3.08
CA ILE A 88 -22.56 -19.97 -4.44
C ILE A 88 -21.44 -20.99 -4.67
N GLN A 89 -20.21 -20.67 -4.27
CA GLN A 89 -19.07 -21.58 -4.38
C GLN A 89 -19.32 -22.87 -3.60
N ALA A 90 -19.77 -22.77 -2.34
CA ALA A 90 -20.07 -23.92 -1.50
C ALA A 90 -21.15 -24.83 -2.11
N ALA A 91 -22.22 -24.23 -2.67
CA ALA A 91 -23.29 -24.99 -3.34
C ALA A 91 -22.80 -25.70 -4.61
N PHE A 92 -21.95 -25.05 -5.42
CA PHE A 92 -21.31 -25.70 -6.57
C PHE A 92 -20.37 -26.84 -6.14
N ASP A 93 -19.61 -26.64 -5.06
CA ASP A 93 -18.66 -27.63 -4.57
C ASP A 93 -19.36 -28.87 -4.02
N SER A 94 -20.48 -28.69 -3.29
CA SER A 94 -21.29 -29.79 -2.77
C SER A 94 -22.28 -30.39 -3.78
N GLY A 95 -22.53 -29.70 -4.90
CA GLY A 95 -23.60 -30.07 -5.83
C GLY A 95 -25.01 -29.86 -5.28
N ASP A 96 -25.17 -29.02 -4.25
CA ASP A 96 -26.43 -28.79 -3.55
C ASP A 96 -27.26 -27.71 -4.26
N GLN A 97 -28.25 -28.16 -5.03
CA GLN A 97 -29.14 -27.28 -5.77
C GLN A 97 -30.00 -26.41 -4.83
N SER A 98 -30.46 -26.95 -3.71
CA SER A 98 -31.30 -26.19 -2.78
C SER A 98 -30.52 -25.07 -2.11
N ALA A 99 -29.27 -25.32 -1.72
CA ALA A 99 -28.38 -24.30 -1.19
C ALA A 99 -28.06 -23.22 -2.25
N PHE A 100 -27.91 -23.60 -3.53
CA PHE A 100 -27.72 -22.63 -4.61
C PHE A 100 -28.95 -21.75 -4.81
N GLU A 101 -30.14 -22.36 -4.89
CA GLU A 101 -31.42 -21.64 -5.00
C GLU A 101 -31.63 -20.66 -3.84
N GLU A 102 -31.31 -21.08 -2.61
CA GLU A 102 -31.36 -20.21 -1.44
C GLU A 102 -30.38 -19.03 -1.56
N ALA A 103 -29.13 -19.29 -1.96
CA ALA A 103 -28.11 -18.25 -2.13
C ALA A 103 -28.52 -17.20 -3.18
N ILE A 104 -29.06 -17.64 -4.32
CA ILE A 104 -29.53 -16.75 -5.38
C ILE A 104 -30.79 -15.97 -4.95
N SER A 105 -31.73 -16.64 -4.27
CA SER A 105 -32.96 -16.01 -3.78
C SER A 105 -32.70 -14.95 -2.71
N LYS A 106 -31.68 -15.14 -1.88
CA LYS A 106 -31.20 -14.11 -0.94
C LYS A 106 -30.61 -12.90 -1.65
N ALA A 107 -29.88 -13.12 -2.74
CA ALA A 107 -29.22 -12.05 -3.50
C ALA A 107 -30.18 -11.26 -4.42
N SER A 108 -31.32 -11.85 -4.82
CA SER A 108 -32.28 -11.18 -5.70
C SER A 108 -33.72 -11.68 -5.54
N SER A 109 -34.67 -10.74 -5.52
CA SER A 109 -36.11 -11.01 -5.51
C SER A 109 -36.76 -11.02 -6.90
N LYS A 110 -35.97 -10.88 -7.98
CA LYS A 110 -36.49 -10.88 -9.36
C LYS A 110 -36.70 -12.33 -9.83
N GLU A 111 -37.91 -12.87 -9.66
CA GLU A 111 -38.24 -14.28 -9.98
C GLU A 111 -37.70 -14.77 -11.34
N GLY A 112 -37.93 -14.02 -12.43
CA GLY A 112 -37.43 -14.41 -13.76
C GLY A 112 -35.90 -14.41 -13.92
N LEU A 113 -35.16 -13.70 -13.07
CA LEU A 113 -33.70 -13.75 -13.01
C LEU A 113 -33.22 -14.92 -12.14
N VAL A 114 -33.86 -15.14 -10.99
CA VAL A 114 -33.56 -16.27 -10.10
C VAL A 114 -33.68 -17.59 -10.87
N ASP A 115 -34.81 -17.82 -11.53
CA ASP A 115 -35.02 -19.01 -12.36
C ASP A 115 -33.96 -19.18 -13.46
N ALA A 116 -33.58 -18.08 -14.11
CA ALA A 116 -32.57 -18.11 -15.16
C ALA A 116 -31.19 -18.48 -14.62
N LEU A 117 -30.83 -18.00 -13.41
CA LEU A 117 -29.57 -18.33 -12.75
C LEU A 117 -29.57 -19.77 -12.22
N CYS A 118 -30.68 -20.25 -11.66
CA CYS A 118 -30.84 -21.64 -11.23
C CYS A 118 -30.66 -22.63 -12.38
N ARG A 119 -31.11 -22.29 -13.60
CA ARG A 119 -30.85 -23.09 -14.81
C ARG A 119 -29.37 -23.14 -15.24
N LEU A 120 -28.52 -22.24 -14.74
CA LEU A 120 -27.08 -22.27 -14.98
C LEU A 120 -26.32 -23.10 -13.95
N PHE A 121 -27.00 -23.61 -12.91
CA PHE A 121 -26.39 -24.49 -11.92
C PHE A 121 -26.03 -25.83 -12.54
N ALA A 122 -24.74 -25.99 -12.83
CA ALA A 122 -24.17 -27.19 -13.44
C ALA A 122 -22.83 -27.51 -12.76
N PRO A 123 -22.86 -28.02 -11.51
CA PRO A 123 -21.67 -28.43 -10.80
C PRO A 123 -21.06 -29.69 -11.44
N ALA A 124 -19.75 -29.85 -11.32
CA ALA A 124 -19.07 -31.06 -11.72
C ALA A 124 -19.61 -32.26 -10.92
N SER A 125 -19.94 -33.34 -11.63
CA SER A 125 -20.29 -34.61 -10.99
C SER A 125 -19.10 -35.18 -10.20
N PRO A 126 -19.33 -36.09 -9.24
CA PRO A 126 -18.25 -36.76 -8.53
C PRO A 126 -17.23 -37.44 -9.47
N ALA A 127 -17.69 -38.04 -10.57
CA ALA A 127 -16.83 -38.69 -11.56
C ALA A 127 -15.94 -37.68 -12.31
N GLU A 128 -16.50 -36.54 -12.73
CA GLU A 128 -15.73 -35.45 -13.36
C GLU A 128 -14.72 -34.84 -12.39
N THR A 129 -15.11 -34.65 -11.12
CA THR A 129 -14.23 -34.15 -10.05
C THR A 129 -13.04 -35.07 -9.83
N ILE A 130 -13.28 -36.38 -9.71
CA ILE A 130 -12.22 -37.38 -9.54
C ILE A 130 -11.32 -37.41 -10.78
N SER A 131 -11.90 -37.38 -11.98
CA SER A 131 -11.12 -37.36 -13.23
C SER A 131 -10.23 -36.12 -13.33
N TYR A 132 -10.77 -34.94 -12.98
CA TYR A 132 -10.00 -33.69 -12.95
C TYR A 132 -8.85 -33.79 -11.95
N PHE A 133 -9.13 -34.26 -10.74
CA PHE A 133 -8.13 -34.37 -9.68
C PHE A 133 -7.03 -35.39 -10.01
N ARG A 134 -7.36 -36.53 -10.64
CA ARG A 134 -6.36 -37.46 -11.17
C ARG A 134 -5.45 -36.79 -12.20
N GLY A 135 -6.04 -36.01 -13.11
CA GLY A 135 -5.27 -35.21 -14.06
C GLY A 135 -4.28 -34.27 -13.36
N GLU A 136 -4.68 -33.61 -12.27
CA GLU A 136 -3.78 -32.78 -11.45
C GLU A 136 -2.71 -33.58 -10.68
N VAL A 137 -3.00 -34.82 -10.28
CA VAL A 137 -2.03 -35.71 -9.63
C VAL A 137 -0.98 -36.20 -10.64
N GLU A 138 -1.40 -36.55 -11.85
CA GLU A 138 -0.52 -37.03 -12.92
C GLU A 138 0.28 -35.91 -13.58
N ALA A 139 -0.38 -34.77 -13.84
CA ALA A 139 0.17 -33.60 -14.53
C ALA A 139 -0.29 -32.30 -13.85
N PRO A 140 0.35 -31.88 -12.74
CA PRO A 140 -0.04 -30.68 -12.00
C PRO A 140 -0.03 -29.40 -12.84
N SER A 141 -1.14 -28.65 -12.84
CA SER A 141 -1.30 -27.47 -13.71
C SER A 141 -0.54 -26.22 -13.28
N LYS A 142 -0.10 -26.14 -12.01
CA LYS A 142 0.63 -24.99 -11.44
C LYS A 142 1.98 -25.40 -10.87
N LEU A 143 2.94 -25.71 -11.73
CA LEU A 143 4.34 -25.87 -11.34
C LEU A 143 5.08 -24.53 -11.46
N ARG A 144 5.80 -24.13 -10.40
CA ARG A 144 6.89 -23.15 -10.56
C ARG A 144 8.04 -23.85 -11.27
N ALA A 145 8.87 -23.10 -11.99
CA ALA A 145 9.90 -23.62 -12.92
C ALA A 145 10.97 -24.58 -12.33
N GLU A 146 10.96 -24.85 -11.03
CA GLU A 146 11.87 -25.80 -10.38
C GLU A 146 11.05 -26.93 -9.73
N GLN A 147 10.90 -28.03 -10.45
CA GLN A 147 10.20 -29.23 -9.96
C GLN A 147 10.95 -29.87 -8.78
N GLY A 148 12.28 -29.74 -8.72
CA GLY A 148 13.13 -30.43 -7.74
C GLY A 148 12.80 -31.93 -7.65
N ASP A 149 13.13 -32.56 -6.52
CA ASP A 149 12.79 -33.96 -6.22
C ASP A 149 11.40 -34.14 -5.59
N ARG A 150 10.49 -33.16 -5.74
CA ARG A 150 9.19 -33.21 -5.07
C ARG A 150 8.21 -34.12 -5.79
N ALA A 151 7.59 -35.05 -5.04
CA ALA A 151 6.50 -35.89 -5.51
C ALA A 151 5.16 -35.12 -5.47
N ILE A 152 5.00 -34.09 -6.32
CA ILE A 152 3.85 -33.16 -6.31
C ILE A 152 2.50 -33.87 -6.39
N GLY A 153 2.38 -34.93 -7.21
CA GLY A 153 1.15 -35.72 -7.28
C GLY A 153 0.81 -36.38 -5.94
N ASN A 154 1.80 -36.94 -5.26
CA ASN A 154 1.62 -37.49 -3.92
C ASN A 154 1.32 -36.41 -2.88
N GLU A 155 1.90 -35.22 -3.00
CA GLU A 155 1.53 -34.08 -2.14
C GLU A 155 0.06 -33.67 -2.32
N ALA A 156 -0.46 -33.65 -3.55
CA ALA A 156 -1.88 -33.40 -3.79
C ALA A 156 -2.76 -34.47 -3.12
N LEU A 157 -2.39 -35.75 -3.23
CA LEU A 157 -3.08 -36.85 -2.55
C LEU A 157 -3.05 -36.70 -1.03
N LEU A 158 -1.89 -36.37 -0.44
CA LEU A 158 -1.75 -36.13 1.01
C LEU A 158 -2.62 -34.96 1.48
N SER A 159 -2.68 -33.86 0.72
CA SER A 159 -3.55 -32.73 1.06
C SER A 159 -5.03 -33.12 1.07
N ALA A 160 -5.47 -33.88 0.05
CA ALA A 160 -6.86 -34.35 -0.02
C ALA A 160 -7.15 -35.38 1.09
N PHE A 161 -6.21 -36.26 1.38
CA PHE A 161 -6.32 -37.25 2.45
C PHE A 161 -6.46 -36.60 3.83
N SER A 162 -5.66 -35.57 4.14
CA SER A 162 -5.78 -34.85 5.42
C SER A 162 -7.18 -34.26 5.63
N ALA A 163 -7.76 -33.67 4.59
CA ALA A 163 -9.14 -33.16 4.64
C ALA A 163 -10.19 -34.29 4.77
N PHE A 164 -9.98 -35.40 4.08
CA PHE A 164 -10.83 -36.58 4.19
C PHE A 164 -10.84 -37.15 5.62
N VAL A 165 -9.67 -37.34 6.23
CA VAL A 165 -9.55 -37.82 7.62
C VAL A 165 -10.19 -36.83 8.59
N PHE A 166 -9.97 -35.53 8.41
CA PHE A 166 -10.60 -34.50 9.25
C PHE A 166 -12.13 -34.49 9.12
N SER A 167 -12.67 -34.99 8.01
CA SER A 167 -14.11 -35.15 7.80
C SER A 167 -14.71 -36.41 8.46
N ALA A 168 -13.89 -37.25 9.10
CA ALA A 168 -14.34 -38.53 9.64
C ALA A 168 -15.28 -38.43 10.85
N ALA A 169 -15.21 -37.35 11.64
CA ALA A 169 -16.07 -37.12 12.82
C ALA A 169 -16.43 -35.62 12.97
N ASP A 170 -17.27 -35.27 13.95
CA ASP A 170 -17.60 -33.86 14.21
C ASP A 170 -16.33 -33.01 14.44
N GLN A 171 -16.35 -31.76 13.98
CA GLN A 171 -15.18 -30.88 14.04
C GLN A 171 -14.66 -30.70 15.47
N GLU A 172 -15.54 -30.68 16.47
CA GLU A 172 -15.14 -30.61 17.87
C GLU A 172 -14.30 -31.81 18.31
N VAL A 173 -14.63 -33.02 17.85
CA VAL A 173 -13.87 -34.25 18.15
C VAL A 173 -12.45 -34.16 17.59
N LEU A 174 -12.29 -33.58 16.40
CA LEU A 174 -10.97 -33.37 15.79
C LEU A 174 -10.20 -32.26 16.51
N HIS A 175 -10.88 -31.17 16.88
CA HIS A 175 -10.27 -30.09 17.65
C HIS A 175 -9.83 -30.55 19.04
N SER A 176 -10.61 -31.38 19.73
CA SER A 176 -10.25 -31.90 21.05
C SER A 176 -8.99 -32.76 21.05
N TYR A 177 -8.65 -33.34 19.90
CA TYR A 177 -7.39 -34.06 19.70
C TYR A 177 -6.21 -33.12 19.42
N PHE A 178 -6.36 -32.18 18.49
CA PHE A 178 -5.25 -31.34 18.02
C PHE A 178 -4.96 -30.11 18.89
N ASP A 179 -5.96 -29.62 19.62
CA ASP A 179 -5.81 -28.52 20.56
C ASP A 179 -5.35 -29.04 21.92
N SER A 180 -4.07 -28.84 22.22
CA SER A 180 -3.46 -29.25 23.49
C SER A 180 -4.05 -28.55 24.72
N THR A 181 -4.90 -27.53 24.55
CA THR A 181 -5.60 -26.83 25.64
C THR A 181 -7.11 -26.95 25.51
N TYR A 182 -7.61 -27.93 24.76
CA TYR A 182 -9.05 -28.11 24.61
C TYR A 182 -9.74 -28.26 25.98
N SER A 183 -10.89 -27.60 26.12
CA SER A 183 -11.85 -27.80 27.21
C SER A 183 -13.25 -27.68 26.63
N ALA A 184 -14.10 -28.67 26.91
CA ALA A 184 -15.50 -28.67 26.46
C ALA A 184 -16.30 -27.49 27.01
N GLU A 185 -15.94 -26.98 28.19
CA GLU A 185 -16.61 -25.82 28.82
C GLU A 185 -16.35 -24.50 28.09
N THR A 186 -15.21 -24.41 27.40
CA THR A 186 -14.74 -23.18 26.74
C THR A 186 -14.55 -23.36 25.24
N TYR A 187 -15.08 -24.44 24.67
CA TYR A 187 -14.91 -24.73 23.25
C TYR A 187 -15.85 -23.88 22.42
N GLU A 188 -15.27 -23.14 21.48
CA GLU A 188 -16.00 -22.35 20.50
C GLU A 188 -15.70 -22.86 19.09
N ARG A 189 -16.77 -23.25 18.39
CA ARG A 189 -16.66 -23.73 17.01
C ARG A 189 -16.12 -22.63 16.09
N ALA A 190 -16.53 -21.38 16.31
CA ALA A 190 -15.97 -20.22 15.61
C ALA A 190 -14.53 -19.94 16.12
N PHE A 191 -13.56 -19.90 15.21
CA PHE A 191 -12.15 -19.71 15.60
C PHE A 191 -11.89 -18.35 16.26
N TRP A 192 -12.56 -17.33 15.76
CA TRP A 192 -12.44 -15.98 16.32
C TRP A 192 -12.87 -15.90 17.78
N LEU A 193 -14.05 -16.43 18.12
CA LEU A 193 -14.56 -16.45 19.49
C LEU A 193 -13.61 -17.20 20.43
N GLN A 194 -13.11 -18.37 19.99
CA GLN A 194 -12.12 -19.13 20.75
C GLN A 194 -10.84 -18.31 20.99
N LEU A 195 -10.31 -17.68 19.94
CA LEU A 195 -9.04 -16.96 20.01
C LEU A 195 -9.15 -15.72 20.91
N ARG A 196 -10.28 -15.01 20.86
CA ARG A 196 -10.60 -13.89 21.77
C ARG A 196 -10.65 -14.31 23.23
N GLN A 197 -11.21 -15.49 23.52
CA GLN A 197 -11.26 -16.02 24.88
C GLN A 197 -9.86 -16.41 25.41
N LEU A 198 -9.04 -17.03 24.56
CA LEU A 198 -7.73 -17.55 24.96
C LEU A 198 -6.63 -16.49 25.00
N HIS A 199 -6.72 -15.46 24.15
CA HIS A 199 -5.72 -14.41 24.02
C HIS A 199 -6.36 -13.02 24.08
N PRO A 200 -7.09 -12.65 25.14
CA PRO A 200 -7.84 -11.39 25.22
C PRO A 200 -6.96 -10.15 24.98
N GLN A 201 -5.66 -10.21 25.32
CA GLN A 201 -4.68 -9.15 25.08
C GLN A 201 -4.45 -8.82 23.59
N LEU A 202 -4.68 -9.77 22.67
CA LEU A 202 -4.62 -9.49 21.22
C LEU A 202 -5.84 -8.67 20.74
N TYR A 203 -6.86 -8.55 21.60
CA TYR A 203 -8.20 -8.06 21.29
C TYR A 203 -8.68 -7.00 22.26
N SER A 204 -7.79 -6.36 23.01
CA SER A 204 -8.16 -5.08 23.59
C SER A 204 -8.51 -4.19 22.40
N ARG A 205 -9.80 -3.93 22.20
CA ARG A 205 -10.32 -3.05 21.13
C ARG A 205 -10.85 -1.76 21.75
N GLU A 206 -10.21 -1.36 22.84
CA GLU A 206 -10.54 -0.17 23.63
C GLU A 206 -10.18 1.12 22.91
N ARG A 207 -9.19 1.10 22.00
CA ARG A 207 -8.80 2.24 21.17
C ARG A 207 -8.11 1.79 19.90
N THR A 208 -8.83 1.76 18.78
CA THR A 208 -8.33 1.20 17.50
C THR A 208 -8.24 2.23 16.38
N LEU A 209 -8.85 3.40 16.58
CA LEU A 209 -8.85 4.50 15.63
C LEU A 209 -8.73 5.81 16.39
N ASP A 210 -7.70 6.58 16.06
CA ASP A 210 -7.52 7.94 16.54
C ASP A 210 -7.80 8.90 15.39
N ILE A 211 -8.66 9.90 15.61
CA ILE A 211 -8.97 10.95 14.65
C ILE A 211 -8.68 12.28 15.33
N ALA A 212 -7.72 13.02 14.78
CA ALA A 212 -7.30 14.30 15.32
C ALA A 212 -7.44 15.44 14.31
N LYS A 213 -7.91 16.59 14.77
CA LYS A 213 -7.96 17.81 13.97
C LYS A 213 -6.75 18.69 14.26
N ILE A 214 -6.13 19.20 13.19
CA ILE A 214 -5.11 20.25 13.25
C ILE A 214 -5.71 21.44 12.50
N ASP A 215 -6.11 22.47 13.24
CA ASP A 215 -6.76 23.70 12.75
C ASP A 215 -5.92 24.94 13.11
N GLN A 216 -6.33 26.11 12.59
CA GLN A 216 -5.67 27.37 12.92
C GLN A 216 -5.71 27.67 14.42
N GLU A 217 -6.77 27.28 15.15
CA GLU A 217 -6.85 27.48 16.59
C GLU A 217 -5.77 26.70 17.37
N LEU A 218 -5.50 25.44 16.98
CA LEU A 218 -4.38 24.69 17.54
C LEU A 218 -3.05 25.37 17.19
N ALA A 219 -2.89 25.82 15.95
CA ALA A 219 -1.69 26.51 15.51
C ALA A 219 -1.47 27.80 16.30
N ASP A 220 -2.49 28.63 16.50
CA ASP A 220 -2.42 29.89 17.27
C ASP A 220 -2.11 29.65 18.75
N SER A 221 -2.53 28.50 19.29
CA SER A 221 -2.17 28.09 20.65
C SER A 221 -0.70 27.67 20.79
N CYS A 222 -0.03 27.39 19.67
CA CYS A 222 1.40 27.14 19.57
C CYS A 222 2.07 28.44 19.08
N GLY A 223 2.95 29.06 19.86
CA GLY A 223 3.56 30.34 19.50
C GLY A 223 4.47 30.30 18.25
N SER A 224 4.79 29.12 17.74
CA SER A 224 5.65 28.92 16.56
C SER A 224 5.37 27.59 15.84
N LEU A 225 5.92 27.44 14.63
CA LEU A 225 5.87 26.18 13.88
C LEU A 225 6.59 25.03 14.62
N GLU A 226 7.68 25.33 15.34
CA GLU A 226 8.42 24.32 16.12
C GLU A 226 7.58 23.79 17.30
N GLU A 227 6.85 24.66 17.99
CA GLU A 227 5.94 24.28 19.07
C GLU A 227 4.78 23.42 18.53
N LEU A 228 4.20 23.81 17.38
CA LEU A 228 3.16 23.03 16.72
C LEU A 228 3.68 21.63 16.33
N ARG A 229 4.87 21.54 15.73
CA ARG A 229 5.52 20.26 15.42
C ARG A 229 5.69 19.40 16.68
N SER A 230 6.22 20.00 17.74
CA SER A 230 6.51 19.29 18.99
C SER A 230 5.22 18.73 19.62
N ALA A 231 4.15 19.51 19.63
CA ALA A 231 2.83 19.07 20.11
C ALA A 231 2.27 17.90 19.26
N VAL A 232 2.32 18.03 17.93
CA VAL A 232 1.81 16.97 17.04
C VAL A 232 2.67 15.71 17.11
N PHE A 233 3.99 15.82 17.18
CA PHE A 233 4.91 14.68 17.30
C PHE A 233 4.74 13.95 18.63
N ALA A 234 4.51 14.68 19.72
CA ALA A 234 4.14 14.08 21.00
C ALA A 234 2.82 13.31 20.88
N HIS A 235 1.81 13.88 20.21
CA HIS A 235 0.56 13.17 19.95
C HIS A 235 0.74 11.91 19.10
N VAL A 236 1.57 11.96 18.05
CA VAL A 236 1.90 10.76 17.24
C VAL A 236 2.51 9.68 18.13
N SER A 237 3.45 10.04 18.98
CA SER A 237 4.13 9.10 19.89
C SER A 237 3.15 8.49 20.91
N THR A 238 2.33 9.32 21.55
CA THR A 238 1.29 8.88 22.50
C THR A 238 0.26 7.99 21.82
N SER A 239 -0.23 8.38 20.63
CA SER A 239 -1.14 7.56 19.82
C SER A 239 -0.48 6.23 19.47
N TYR A 240 0.79 6.21 19.05
CA TYR A 240 1.49 4.95 18.76
C TYR A 240 1.59 4.04 20.00
N GLN A 241 1.70 4.59 21.20
CA GLN A 241 1.76 3.81 22.44
C GLN A 241 0.40 3.26 22.85
N GLU A 242 -0.63 4.10 22.84
CA GLU A 242 -1.97 3.80 23.38
C GLU A 242 -2.89 3.08 22.40
N LEU A 243 -2.72 3.31 21.09
CA LEU A 243 -3.54 2.69 20.06
C LEU A 243 -3.26 1.20 19.96
N GLU A 244 -4.29 0.39 19.80
CA GLU A 244 -4.19 -1.05 19.70
C GLU A 244 -3.51 -1.48 18.40
N ASN A 245 -2.84 -2.64 18.43
CA ASN A 245 -2.11 -3.09 17.25
C ASN A 245 -3.06 -3.30 16.05
N HIS A 246 -2.59 -3.00 14.84
CA HIS A 246 -3.39 -2.94 13.60
C HIS A 246 -4.45 -1.84 13.52
N GLY A 247 -4.53 -0.96 14.52
CA GLY A 247 -5.35 0.25 14.47
C GLY A 247 -4.81 1.33 13.53
N HIS A 248 -5.53 2.45 13.44
CA HIS A 248 -5.22 3.56 12.53
C HIS A 248 -5.17 4.91 13.26
N LEU A 249 -4.27 5.78 12.80
CA LEU A 249 -4.21 7.18 13.21
C LEU A 249 -4.53 8.04 11.98
N ALA A 250 -5.46 8.97 12.14
CA ALA A 250 -5.90 9.89 11.10
C ALA A 250 -5.79 11.34 11.57
N TYR A 251 -5.23 12.20 10.72
CA TYR A 251 -5.22 13.65 10.93
C TYR A 251 -6.05 14.34 9.85
N TRP A 252 -7.00 15.17 10.28
CA TRP A 252 -7.63 16.18 9.43
C TRP A 252 -6.90 17.51 9.63
N ILE A 253 -6.17 17.93 8.62
CA ILE A 253 -5.35 19.15 8.63
C ILE A 253 -6.08 20.20 7.80
N GLU A 254 -6.52 21.28 8.45
CA GLU A 254 -7.10 22.43 7.76
C GLU A 254 -6.01 23.37 7.24
N PRO A 255 -6.33 24.30 6.32
CA PRO A 255 -5.40 25.36 5.95
C PRO A 255 -4.90 26.15 7.17
N ILE A 256 -3.60 26.11 7.41
CA ILE A 256 -2.95 26.75 8.56
C ILE A 256 -1.87 27.72 8.09
N VAL A 257 -1.86 28.91 8.68
CA VAL A 257 -0.85 29.94 8.50
C VAL A 257 -0.09 30.17 9.80
N VAL A 258 1.23 30.04 9.75
CA VAL A 258 2.15 30.35 10.86
C VAL A 258 3.22 31.27 10.31
N GLU A 259 3.53 32.35 11.04
CA GLU A 259 4.56 33.33 10.63
C GLU A 259 4.36 33.89 9.20
N GLY A 260 3.10 34.09 8.81
CA GLY A 260 2.73 34.63 7.49
C GLY A 260 2.90 33.64 6.33
N ARG A 261 3.19 32.36 6.60
CA ARG A 261 3.31 31.30 5.60
C ARG A 261 2.22 30.25 5.78
N ASN A 262 1.66 29.77 4.67
CA ASN A 262 0.84 28.56 4.70
C ASN A 262 1.75 27.34 4.95
N ILE A 263 1.55 26.64 6.06
CA ILE A 263 2.39 25.51 6.49
C ILE A 263 1.67 24.17 6.36
N THR A 264 0.45 24.14 5.82
CA THR A 264 -0.43 22.95 5.76
C THR A 264 0.27 21.71 5.19
N TRP A 265 0.91 21.85 4.03
CA TRP A 265 1.67 20.76 3.40
C TRP A 265 3.01 20.48 4.08
N GLU A 266 3.60 21.49 4.73
CA GLU A 266 4.87 21.34 5.46
C GLU A 266 4.64 20.50 6.72
N ILE A 267 3.64 20.84 7.54
CA ILE A 267 3.29 20.06 8.73
C ILE A 267 2.79 18.66 8.35
N CYS A 268 2.03 18.51 7.27
CA CYS A 268 1.63 17.20 6.75
C CYS A 268 2.85 16.31 6.45
N SER A 269 3.85 16.86 5.74
CA SER A 269 5.10 16.18 5.42
C SER A 269 5.91 15.82 6.66
N ASP A 270 5.97 16.72 7.64
CA ASP A 270 6.67 16.48 8.90
C ASP A 270 6.02 15.35 9.72
N ILE A 271 4.68 15.31 9.77
CA ILE A 271 3.93 14.23 10.42
C ILE A 271 4.21 12.90 9.71
N MET A 272 4.21 12.86 8.38
CA MET A 272 4.54 11.67 7.60
C MET A 272 5.91 11.10 7.96
N LEU A 273 6.94 11.96 7.98
CA LEU A 273 8.30 11.56 8.35
C LEU A 273 8.38 11.06 9.79
N PHE A 274 7.86 11.83 10.74
CA PHE A 274 7.96 11.48 12.16
C PHE A 274 7.19 10.20 12.48
N ALA A 275 5.94 10.09 12.02
CA ALA A 275 5.10 8.92 12.28
C ALA A 275 5.75 7.62 11.81
N GLU A 276 6.46 7.65 10.68
CA GLU A 276 7.17 6.50 10.13
C GLU A 276 8.51 6.18 10.80
N LYS A 277 9.20 7.18 11.36
CA LYS A 277 10.62 7.07 11.72
C LYS A 277 10.97 7.30 13.19
N HIS A 278 10.01 7.71 14.03
CA HIS A 278 10.28 8.16 15.40
C HIS A 278 10.77 7.07 16.37
N ASP A 279 10.49 5.78 16.12
CA ASP A 279 10.87 4.70 17.04
C ASP A 279 12.19 4.04 16.60
N GLU A 280 13.30 4.44 17.22
CA GLU A 280 14.63 3.89 16.92
C GLU A 280 14.90 2.60 17.71
N VAL A 281 14.96 1.48 17.00
CA VAL A 281 15.04 0.15 17.61
C VAL A 281 16.24 -0.66 17.14
N LYS A 282 16.93 -1.32 18.08
CA LYS A 282 17.96 -2.32 17.77
C LYS A 282 17.31 -3.64 17.40
N LEU A 283 17.20 -3.92 16.10
CA LEU A 283 16.63 -5.18 15.64
C LEU A 283 17.67 -6.30 15.63
N LYS A 284 17.36 -7.40 16.31
CA LYS A 284 18.18 -8.63 16.30
C LYS A 284 17.71 -9.65 15.28
N ASN A 285 16.73 -9.29 14.46
CA ASN A 285 16.08 -10.21 13.53
C ASN A 285 16.94 -10.42 12.29
N ALA A 286 17.00 -11.67 11.80
CA ALA A 286 17.85 -12.04 10.66
C ALA A 286 17.52 -11.31 9.35
N TYR A 287 16.29 -10.78 9.22
CA TYR A 287 15.91 -10.00 8.04
C TYR A 287 16.50 -8.59 8.04
N PHE A 288 16.86 -8.02 9.20
CA PHE A 288 17.44 -6.68 9.25
C PHE A 288 18.88 -6.74 8.73
N ARG A 289 19.10 -6.11 7.57
CA ARG A 289 20.38 -6.18 6.85
C ARG A 289 21.27 -4.96 7.11
N ALA A 290 21.38 -4.53 8.36
CA ALA A 290 22.12 -3.34 8.79
C ALA A 290 23.50 -3.19 8.12
N LYS A 291 24.31 -4.25 8.11
CA LYS A 291 25.67 -4.22 7.55
C LYS A 291 25.72 -4.07 6.02
N GLN A 292 24.74 -4.64 5.33
CA GLN A 292 24.63 -4.45 3.88
C GLN A 292 24.25 -2.99 3.59
N ILE A 293 23.26 -2.46 4.31
CA ILE A 293 22.80 -1.07 4.18
C ILE A 293 23.95 -0.09 4.46
N GLU A 294 24.68 -0.29 5.56
CA GLU A 294 25.88 0.48 5.92
C GLU A 294 26.91 0.47 4.77
N SER A 295 27.27 -0.73 4.28
CA SER A 295 28.26 -0.86 3.21
C SER A 295 27.83 -0.18 1.91
N GLU A 296 26.57 -0.34 1.51
CA GLU A 296 26.03 0.26 0.29
C GLU A 296 25.92 1.79 0.43
N THR A 297 25.45 2.30 1.57
CA THR A 297 25.34 3.73 1.81
C THR A 297 26.70 4.40 1.89
N VAL A 298 27.67 3.85 2.62
CA VAL A 298 29.02 4.44 2.72
C VAL A 298 29.74 4.40 1.37
N SER A 299 29.50 3.36 0.54
CA SER A 299 30.08 3.32 -0.80
C SER A 299 29.54 4.41 -1.74
N HIS A 300 28.29 4.87 -1.52
CA HIS A 300 27.65 5.92 -2.33
C HIS A 300 27.79 7.31 -1.70
N VAL A 301 27.87 7.37 -0.38
CA VAL A 301 27.96 8.57 0.47
C VAL A 301 29.20 8.43 1.38
N PRO A 302 30.41 8.59 0.82
CA PRO A 302 31.69 8.35 1.53
C PRO A 302 31.88 9.19 2.80
N ASP A 303 31.34 10.42 2.84
CA ASP A 303 31.46 11.35 3.98
C ASP A 303 30.59 11.01 5.21
N VAL A 304 29.84 9.90 5.20
CA VAL A 304 28.96 9.54 6.34
C VAL A 304 29.76 9.20 7.58
N ASP A 305 29.48 9.88 8.70
CA ASP A 305 29.92 9.46 10.03
C ASP A 305 29.11 8.24 10.48
N VAL A 306 29.68 7.04 10.32
CA VAL A 306 29.06 5.77 10.69
C VAL A 306 28.67 5.71 12.18
N GLY A 307 29.43 6.39 13.05
CA GLY A 307 29.16 6.47 14.48
C GLY A 307 27.88 7.23 14.80
N GLN A 308 27.64 8.35 14.10
CA GLN A 308 26.42 9.15 14.25
C GLN A 308 25.23 8.56 13.47
N ALA A 309 25.48 7.97 12.30
CA ALA A 309 24.46 7.37 11.44
C ALA A 309 23.82 6.09 12.01
N ARG A 310 24.50 5.43 12.96
CA ARG A 310 23.99 4.27 13.74
C ARG A 310 23.18 3.30 12.88
N PHE A 311 23.81 2.71 11.86
CA PHE A 311 23.16 1.73 10.99
C PHE A 311 22.66 0.47 11.73
N ASP A 312 23.05 0.29 13.00
CA ASP A 312 22.52 -0.73 13.90
C ASP A 312 21.08 -0.46 14.38
N LEU A 313 20.55 0.74 14.14
CA LEU A 313 19.18 1.15 14.45
C LEU A 313 18.30 1.08 13.21
N ALA A 314 17.18 0.36 13.33
CA ALA A 314 16.06 0.49 12.40
C ALA A 314 15.09 1.54 12.94
N ASN A 315 14.42 2.24 12.03
CA ASN A 315 13.37 3.19 12.37
C ASN A 315 12.02 2.50 12.15
N GLU A 316 11.25 2.36 13.23
CA GLU A 316 9.89 1.86 13.26
C GLU A 316 8.91 2.98 13.62
N GLY A 317 7.62 2.66 13.57
CA GLY A 317 6.54 3.58 13.85
C GLY A 317 5.26 3.14 13.13
N PHE A 318 4.44 4.11 12.81
CA PHE A 318 3.31 3.90 11.93
C PHE A 318 3.76 3.61 10.49
N THR A 319 2.90 2.94 9.72
CA THR A 319 3.04 2.82 8.26
C THR A 319 2.12 3.82 7.60
N TYR A 320 2.64 4.70 6.73
CA TYR A 320 1.83 5.59 5.91
C TYR A 320 0.89 4.80 4.98
N LYS A 321 -0.36 5.25 4.86
CA LYS A 321 -1.39 4.62 4.01
C LYS A 321 -1.79 5.55 2.88
N ASP A 322 -2.22 6.76 3.21
CA ASP A 322 -2.75 7.70 2.23
C ASP A 322 -2.77 9.14 2.72
N THR A 323 -2.86 10.06 1.78
CA THR A 323 -3.17 11.48 1.98
C THR A 323 -4.31 11.82 1.03
N PHE A 324 -5.51 12.01 1.57
CA PHE A 324 -6.62 12.51 0.78
C PHE A 324 -6.53 14.03 0.71
N VAL A 325 -6.82 14.58 -0.46
CA VAL A 325 -6.92 16.03 -0.68
C VAL A 325 -8.38 16.41 -0.78
N CYS A 326 -8.83 17.29 0.10
CA CYS A 326 -10.22 17.74 0.19
C CYS A 326 -10.28 19.24 -0.11
N ALA A 327 -10.44 19.62 -1.37
CA ALA A 327 -10.58 21.01 -1.76
C ALA A 327 -12.02 21.52 -1.52
N PRO A 328 -12.22 22.79 -1.12
CA PRO A 328 -13.56 23.36 -0.97
C PRO A 328 -14.39 23.29 -2.25
N SER A 329 -13.78 23.49 -3.42
CA SER A 329 -14.40 23.32 -4.72
C SER A 329 -13.37 22.87 -5.78
N PRO A 330 -13.80 22.41 -6.97
CA PRO A 330 -12.89 22.03 -8.05
C PRO A 330 -12.02 23.16 -8.60
N THR A 331 -12.38 24.42 -8.34
CA THR A 331 -11.67 25.63 -8.80
C THR A 331 -10.97 26.36 -7.66
N SER A 332 -10.84 25.70 -6.50
CA SER A 332 -10.18 26.26 -5.34
C SER A 332 -8.72 26.64 -5.63
N PRO A 333 -8.25 27.80 -5.14
CA PRO A 333 -6.84 28.18 -5.20
C PRO A 333 -5.97 27.25 -4.33
N ALA A 334 -4.70 27.11 -4.68
CA ALA A 334 -3.74 26.31 -3.91
C ALA A 334 -3.61 26.83 -2.48
N GLY A 335 -3.55 25.92 -1.51
CA GLY A 335 -3.46 26.23 -0.09
C GLY A 335 -4.82 26.42 0.60
N SER A 336 -5.93 26.15 -0.08
CA SER A 336 -7.29 26.18 0.51
C SER A 336 -7.84 24.78 0.84
N GLU A 337 -7.14 23.74 0.41
CA GLU A 337 -7.47 22.34 0.65
C GLU A 337 -7.19 21.89 2.08
N SER A 338 -8.11 21.08 2.62
CA SER A 338 -7.84 20.27 3.81
C SER A 338 -7.19 18.95 3.40
N LEU A 339 -6.34 18.41 4.27
CA LEU A 339 -5.64 17.14 4.04
C LEU A 339 -6.11 16.12 5.07
N LEU A 340 -6.48 14.92 4.62
CA LEU A 340 -6.73 13.78 5.51
C LEU A 340 -5.57 12.79 5.38
N LEU A 341 -4.72 12.77 6.40
CA LEU A 341 -3.53 11.93 6.45
C LEU A 341 -3.82 10.65 7.26
N LEU A 342 -3.48 9.49 6.72
CA LEU A 342 -3.83 8.18 7.30
C LEU A 342 -2.61 7.28 7.52
N PHE A 343 -2.55 6.68 8.71
CA PHE A 343 -1.51 5.78 9.16
C PHE A 343 -2.07 4.47 9.72
N GLN A 344 -1.28 3.40 9.69
CA GLN A 344 -1.61 2.13 10.34
C GLN A 344 -0.50 1.70 11.29
N LYS A 345 -0.87 1.30 12.52
CA LYS A 345 0.07 0.69 13.46
C LYS A 345 0.26 -0.78 13.11
N ASN A 346 1.50 -1.20 12.85
CA ASN A 346 1.86 -2.61 12.73
C ASN A 346 3.03 -2.88 13.67
N LYS A 347 2.76 -2.83 14.98
CA LYS A 347 3.76 -3.16 15.99
C LYS A 347 4.04 -4.65 15.94
N ARG A 348 5.31 -5.03 16.04
CA ARG A 348 5.71 -6.42 16.01
C ARG A 348 5.12 -7.20 17.19
N ASP A 349 4.46 -8.29 16.88
CA ASP A 349 3.87 -9.21 17.86
C ASP A 349 4.24 -10.65 17.50
N GLU A 350 4.93 -11.33 18.41
CA GLU A 350 5.39 -12.71 18.27
C GLU A 350 4.49 -13.71 19.02
N THR A 351 3.32 -13.26 19.51
CA THR A 351 2.35 -14.14 20.15
C THR A 351 1.94 -15.25 19.20
N ILE A 352 2.16 -16.50 19.62
CA ILE A 352 1.80 -17.69 18.85
C ILE A 352 0.29 -17.79 18.77
N ILE A 353 -0.23 -17.92 17.55
CA ILE A 353 -1.65 -18.08 17.27
C ILE A 353 -1.88 -19.52 16.79
N PRO A 354 -2.79 -20.30 17.43
CA PRO A 354 -3.10 -21.65 16.97
C PRO A 354 -3.67 -21.66 15.55
N CYS A 355 -3.56 -22.79 14.86
CA CYS A 355 -4.05 -22.92 13.50
C CYS A 355 -5.58 -22.71 13.43
N PRO A 356 -6.10 -21.80 12.59
CA PRO A 356 -7.55 -21.59 12.46
C PRO A 356 -8.35 -22.81 12.05
N ALA A 357 -7.70 -23.77 11.38
CA ALA A 357 -8.37 -24.94 10.82
C ALA A 357 -8.38 -26.14 11.77
N CYS A 358 -7.23 -26.48 12.37
CA CYS A 358 -7.09 -27.67 13.22
C CYS A 358 -6.79 -27.35 14.69
N ARG A 359 -6.70 -26.07 15.08
CA ARG A 359 -6.46 -25.60 16.46
C ARG A 359 -5.13 -25.97 17.11
N THR A 360 -4.28 -26.72 16.42
CA THR A 360 -2.92 -27.01 16.91
C THR A 360 -2.10 -25.74 17.15
N ARG A 361 -1.30 -25.77 18.22
CA ARG A 361 -0.22 -24.79 18.47
C ARG A 361 1.11 -25.20 17.85
N ASP A 362 1.15 -26.35 17.18
CA ASP A 362 2.32 -26.78 16.42
C ASP A 362 2.43 -25.98 15.11
N VAL A 363 2.90 -24.74 15.26
CA VAL A 363 3.07 -23.76 14.19
C VAL A 363 4.47 -23.20 14.28
N HIS A 364 4.99 -22.70 13.16
CA HIS A 364 6.27 -21.99 13.14
C HIS A 364 6.12 -20.63 12.48
N GLY A 365 7.01 -19.72 12.85
CA GLY A 365 7.11 -18.43 12.17
C GLY A 365 7.55 -18.64 10.73
N ASN A 366 6.69 -18.31 9.78
CA ASN A 366 6.95 -18.52 8.36
C ASN A 366 7.62 -17.28 7.73
N SER A 367 6.97 -16.12 7.84
CA SER A 367 7.48 -14.84 7.31
C SER A 367 6.74 -13.66 7.95
N TYR A 368 7.02 -12.45 7.49
CA TYR A 368 6.14 -11.30 7.69
C TYR A 368 5.48 -10.95 6.36
N SER A 369 4.17 -10.67 6.36
CA SER A 369 3.46 -10.22 5.15
C SER A 369 3.77 -8.77 4.81
N SER A 370 4.06 -7.99 5.85
CA SER A 370 4.57 -6.62 5.82
C SER A 370 5.38 -6.40 7.10
N LEU A 371 6.23 -5.38 7.16
CA LEU A 371 6.95 -5.03 8.39
C LEU A 371 5.99 -5.00 9.60
N GLY A 372 6.39 -5.68 10.68
CA GLY A 372 5.62 -5.80 11.93
C GLY A 372 4.48 -6.83 11.95
N VAL A 373 4.01 -7.35 10.80
CA VAL A 373 2.90 -8.32 10.76
C VAL A 373 3.41 -9.75 10.63
N ARG A 374 3.50 -10.46 11.77
CA ARG A 374 3.95 -11.85 11.84
C ARG A 374 2.96 -12.81 11.18
N SER A 375 3.46 -13.75 10.37
CA SER A 375 2.67 -14.86 9.84
C SER A 375 3.16 -16.21 10.37
N TRP A 376 2.21 -17.09 10.64
CA TRP A 376 2.39 -18.44 11.15
C TRP A 376 2.10 -19.45 10.04
N GLU A 377 2.81 -20.57 10.05
CA GLU A 377 2.52 -21.72 9.21
C GLU A 377 2.32 -22.98 10.06
N CYS A 378 1.18 -23.64 9.87
CA CYS A 378 0.79 -24.85 10.58
C CYS A 378 1.68 -26.04 10.19
N ARG A 379 2.23 -26.75 11.18
CA ARG A 379 3.08 -27.93 10.98
C ARG A 379 2.32 -29.25 11.03
N ASN A 380 1.08 -29.28 11.51
CA ASN A 380 0.26 -30.48 11.52
C ASN A 380 0.07 -31.05 10.09
N SER A 381 0.65 -32.21 9.82
CA SER A 381 0.56 -32.95 8.55
C SER A 381 -0.88 -33.32 8.19
N LEU A 382 -1.74 -33.51 9.19
CA LEU A 382 -3.16 -33.86 9.03
C LEU A 382 -4.09 -32.64 9.07
N CYS A 383 -3.56 -31.42 8.99
CA CYS A 383 -4.40 -30.21 8.90
C CYS A 383 -5.26 -30.25 7.61
N PRO A 384 -6.57 -29.96 7.68
CA PRO A 384 -7.46 -30.02 6.51
C PRO A 384 -7.20 -28.87 5.51
N ASP A 385 -6.57 -27.80 5.97
CA ASP A 385 -6.35 -26.57 5.19
C ASP A 385 -4.93 -26.46 4.64
N ARG A 386 -4.22 -27.58 4.51
CA ARG A 386 -2.97 -27.59 3.75
C ARG A 386 -3.24 -27.16 2.30
N SER A 387 -2.26 -26.50 1.67
CA SER A 387 -2.38 -26.01 0.29
C SER A 387 -2.56 -27.16 -0.71
N LYS A 388 -2.92 -26.85 -1.96
CA LYS A 388 -3.08 -27.86 -3.04
C LYS A 388 -1.93 -28.87 -3.13
N TYR A 389 -0.70 -28.42 -2.85
CA TYR A 389 0.52 -29.24 -2.88
C TYR A 389 1.14 -29.32 -1.49
N ASN A 390 0.30 -29.68 -0.52
CA ASN A 390 0.62 -30.11 0.84
C ASN A 390 1.45 -29.20 1.74
N ARG A 391 1.63 -27.93 1.39
CA ARG A 391 2.18 -26.93 2.31
C ARG A 391 1.24 -26.62 3.49
N GLY A 392 1.77 -26.33 4.67
CA GLY A 392 0.99 -25.90 5.84
C GLY A 392 0.13 -24.65 5.58
N LYS A 393 -1.01 -24.55 6.30
CA LYS A 393 -1.86 -23.34 6.28
C LYS A 393 -1.09 -22.16 6.83
N ARG A 394 -1.05 -21.06 6.07
CA ARG A 394 -0.46 -19.79 6.47
C ARG A 394 -1.52 -18.78 6.87
N TYR A 395 -1.27 -18.03 7.93
CA TYR A 395 -2.20 -17.02 8.45
C TYR A 395 -1.45 -16.00 9.33
N SER A 396 -2.08 -14.85 9.59
CA SER A 396 -1.61 -13.86 10.56
C SER A 396 -2.80 -13.37 11.36
N PHE A 397 -2.55 -12.76 12.53
CA PHE A 397 -3.60 -12.14 13.33
C PHE A 397 -4.42 -11.13 12.51
N LYS A 398 -3.73 -10.22 11.80
CA LYS A 398 -4.33 -9.23 10.92
C LYS A 398 -5.26 -9.85 9.88
N ALA A 399 -4.85 -10.94 9.23
CA ALA A 399 -5.69 -11.61 8.24
C ALA A 399 -6.95 -12.23 8.87
N ILE A 400 -6.83 -12.77 10.09
CA ILE A 400 -7.96 -13.31 10.85
C ILE A 400 -8.91 -12.18 11.27
N LEU A 401 -8.40 -11.07 11.79
CA LEU A 401 -9.16 -9.86 12.14
C LEU A 401 -9.94 -9.32 10.93
N MET A 402 -9.27 -9.23 9.78
CA MET A 402 -9.92 -8.77 8.55
C MET A 402 -10.98 -9.76 8.07
N GLN A 403 -10.77 -11.08 8.22
CA GLN A 403 -11.79 -12.07 7.87
C GLN A 403 -13.03 -11.94 8.76
N GLU A 404 -12.86 -11.72 10.06
CA GLU A 404 -13.99 -11.48 10.97
C GLU A 404 -14.80 -10.25 10.56
N ALA A 405 -14.12 -9.16 10.19
CA ALA A 405 -14.78 -7.94 9.72
C ALA A 405 -15.70 -8.19 8.52
N ILE A 406 -15.37 -9.18 7.68
CA ILE A 406 -16.23 -9.61 6.59
C ILE A 406 -17.45 -10.33 7.14
N ASP A 407 -17.25 -11.30 8.03
CA ASP A 407 -18.28 -12.21 8.53
C ASP A 407 -19.31 -11.52 9.45
N GLU A 408 -18.94 -10.39 10.07
CA GLU A 408 -19.82 -9.57 10.92
C GLU A 408 -20.75 -8.66 10.09
N VAL A 409 -22.07 -8.84 10.23
CA VAL A 409 -23.08 -8.07 9.48
C VAL A 409 -23.08 -6.60 9.87
N GLU A 410 -22.81 -6.29 11.13
CA GLU A 410 -22.71 -4.96 11.72
C GLU A 410 -21.50 -4.17 11.17
N SER A 411 -20.52 -4.88 10.62
CA SER A 411 -19.36 -4.31 9.94
C SER A 411 -19.62 -4.07 8.44
N TYR A 412 -20.83 -4.28 7.93
CA TYR A 412 -21.16 -3.94 6.55
C TYR A 412 -21.12 -2.43 6.27
N ILE A 413 -20.42 -2.05 5.21
CA ILE A 413 -20.30 -0.68 4.73
C ILE A 413 -21.22 -0.48 3.53
N PRO A 414 -22.11 0.53 3.55
CA PRO A 414 -22.96 0.80 2.39
C PRO A 414 -22.14 1.13 1.13
N PRO A 415 -22.44 0.53 -0.04
CA PRO A 415 -21.67 0.75 -1.27
C PRO A 415 -21.58 2.20 -1.70
N GLU A 416 -22.59 3.02 -1.40
CA GLU A 416 -22.60 4.46 -1.63
C GLU A 416 -21.53 5.19 -0.80
N SER A 417 -21.26 4.74 0.43
CA SER A 417 -20.20 5.28 1.28
C SER A 417 -18.83 4.99 0.65
N VAL A 418 -18.62 3.74 0.22
CA VAL A 418 -17.41 3.32 -0.49
C VAL A 418 -17.21 4.08 -1.81
N ARG A 419 -18.28 4.32 -2.57
CA ARG A 419 -18.21 5.08 -3.83
C ARG A 419 -17.83 6.55 -3.62
N LYS A 420 -18.36 7.20 -2.57
CA LYS A 420 -18.03 8.60 -2.24
C LYS A 420 -16.53 8.78 -2.04
N TRP A 421 -15.86 7.78 -1.45
CA TRP A 421 -14.44 7.81 -1.11
C TRP A 421 -13.58 6.89 -1.99
N SER A 422 -14.05 6.59 -3.20
CA SER A 422 -13.34 5.72 -4.15
C SER A 422 -12.06 6.34 -4.71
N ARG A 423 -11.88 7.65 -4.57
CA ARG A 423 -10.70 8.42 -4.99
C ARG A 423 -10.18 9.20 -3.81
N ASP A 424 -8.87 9.38 -3.77
CA ASP A 424 -8.16 10.14 -2.74
C ASP A 424 -8.13 11.65 -3.02
N VAL A 425 -8.60 12.10 -4.18
CA VAL A 425 -8.91 13.51 -4.44
C VAL A 425 -10.41 13.75 -4.33
N GLN A 426 -10.79 14.64 -3.40
CA GLN A 426 -12.16 14.95 -3.02
C GLN A 426 -12.43 16.45 -3.10
N THR A 427 -13.70 16.80 -3.29
CA THR A 427 -14.18 18.18 -3.21
C THR A 427 -15.41 18.26 -2.33
N GLU A 428 -15.63 19.41 -1.69
CA GLU A 428 -16.82 19.67 -0.87
C GLU A 428 -17.02 18.61 0.24
N ARG A 429 -15.91 18.22 0.90
CA ARG A 429 -15.92 17.30 2.04
C ARG A 429 -15.52 18.02 3.31
N THR A 430 -16.21 17.66 4.39
CA THR A 430 -15.96 18.19 5.73
C THR A 430 -15.24 17.14 6.58
N ILE A 431 -14.72 17.58 7.73
CA ILE A 431 -14.21 16.66 8.75
C ILE A 431 -15.28 15.65 9.23
N TYR A 432 -16.56 16.03 9.21
CA TYR A 432 -17.65 15.12 9.57
C TYR A 432 -17.81 13.98 8.56
N ASP A 433 -17.75 14.29 7.25
CA ASP A 433 -17.78 13.28 6.20
C ASP A 433 -16.58 12.33 6.30
N ALA A 434 -15.40 12.90 6.57
CA ALA A 434 -14.17 12.13 6.75
C ALA A 434 -14.23 11.25 8.00
N THR A 435 -14.76 11.76 9.12
CA THR A 435 -14.92 11.03 10.38
C THR A 435 -15.87 9.85 10.21
N GLU A 436 -17.02 10.04 9.56
CA GLU A 436 -17.95 8.95 9.25
C GLU A 436 -17.26 7.87 8.38
N MET A 437 -16.55 8.29 7.33
CA MET A 437 -15.79 7.38 6.48
C MET A 437 -14.74 6.60 7.27
N LEU A 438 -13.97 7.28 8.12
CA LEU A 438 -12.91 6.67 8.91
C LEU A 438 -13.47 5.60 9.86
N ILE A 439 -14.56 5.91 10.54
CA ILE A 439 -15.25 4.97 11.44
C ILE A 439 -15.70 3.74 10.64
N ARG A 440 -16.37 3.93 9.50
CA ARG A 440 -16.85 2.82 8.66
C ARG A 440 -15.73 1.98 8.08
N HIS A 441 -14.64 2.60 7.63
CA HIS A 441 -13.60 1.93 6.84
C HIS A 441 -12.45 1.38 7.69
N TYR A 442 -12.21 1.93 8.88
CA TYR A 442 -11.00 1.65 9.68
C TYR A 442 -11.29 1.29 11.15
N SER A 443 -12.55 0.99 11.51
CA SER A 443 -12.91 0.41 12.80
C SER A 443 -13.97 -0.69 12.64
N LEU A 444 -14.06 -1.60 13.60
CA LEU A 444 -15.11 -2.62 13.72
C LEU A 444 -16.22 -2.18 14.67
N HIS A 445 -17.34 -2.89 14.64
CA HIS A 445 -18.39 -2.68 15.63
C HIS A 445 -17.87 -2.96 17.06
N GLY A 446 -18.22 -2.10 18.02
CA GLY A 446 -17.75 -2.16 19.41
C GLY A 446 -16.39 -1.53 19.69
N ASP A 447 -15.64 -1.16 18.63
CA ASP A 447 -14.32 -0.55 18.77
C ASP A 447 -14.37 0.81 19.47
N GLY A 448 -13.34 1.10 20.25
CA GLY A 448 -13.09 2.45 20.74
C GLY A 448 -12.43 3.34 19.69
N VAL A 449 -12.96 4.54 19.54
CA VAL A 449 -12.51 5.57 18.61
C VAL A 449 -12.21 6.84 19.41
N ALA A 450 -10.95 7.27 19.44
CA ALA A 450 -10.55 8.49 20.12
C ALA A 450 -10.63 9.70 19.18
N LEU A 451 -11.24 10.77 19.66
CA LEU A 451 -11.52 11.99 18.91
C LEU A 451 -10.81 13.17 19.57
N PHE A 452 -9.89 13.82 18.87
CA PHE A 452 -9.08 14.94 19.39
C PHE A 452 -9.45 16.24 18.68
N GLY A 453 -10.20 17.11 19.36
CA GLY A 453 -10.71 18.35 18.76
C GLY A 453 -11.75 18.11 17.65
N VAL A 454 -12.35 16.92 17.62
CA VAL A 454 -13.40 16.53 16.67
C VAL A 454 -14.66 16.19 17.46
N ASP A 455 -15.80 16.73 17.04
CA ASP A 455 -17.07 16.37 17.66
C ASP A 455 -17.45 14.94 17.31
N ALA A 456 -17.98 14.21 18.28
CA ALA A 456 -18.52 12.88 18.03
C ALA A 456 -19.69 12.96 17.03
N PRO A 457 -19.73 12.09 16.01
CA PRO A 457 -20.88 12.02 15.11
C PRO A 457 -22.14 11.60 15.88
N SER A 458 -23.30 12.04 15.37
CA SER A 458 -24.59 11.76 16.01
C SER A 458 -24.96 10.28 16.03
N ASP A 459 -24.58 9.55 14.98
CA ASP A 459 -24.67 8.09 14.91
C ASP A 459 -23.30 7.49 15.25
N SER A 460 -23.25 6.67 16.31
CA SER A 460 -22.01 6.00 16.71
C SER A 460 -21.63 4.86 15.78
N LEU A 461 -22.56 4.39 14.95
CA LEU A 461 -22.41 3.18 14.15
C LEU A 461 -21.98 1.98 15.01
N GLY A 462 -22.36 1.97 16.29
CA GLY A 462 -21.98 0.93 17.25
C GLY A 462 -20.54 1.00 17.77
N ARG A 463 -19.82 2.11 17.57
CA ARG A 463 -18.48 2.36 18.16
C ARG A 463 -18.59 3.11 19.48
N ARG A 464 -17.54 3.03 20.30
CA ARG A 464 -17.41 3.76 21.58
C ARG A 464 -16.51 4.97 21.38
N PHE A 465 -17.01 6.17 21.61
CA PHE A 465 -16.21 7.39 21.45
C PHE A 465 -15.46 7.75 22.73
N LEU A 466 -14.17 8.02 22.58
CA LEU A 466 -13.31 8.60 23.60
C LEU A 466 -13.04 10.06 23.19
N SER A 467 -13.85 10.98 23.72
CA SER A 467 -13.70 12.40 23.38
C SER A 467 -12.58 13.04 24.17
N HIS A 468 -11.64 13.65 23.46
CA HIS A 468 -10.56 14.45 24.00
C HIS A 468 -10.69 15.90 23.52
N GLY A 469 -10.05 16.81 24.25
CA GLY A 469 -9.82 18.17 23.75
C GLY A 469 -8.92 18.16 22.50
N ARG A 470 -8.48 19.34 22.09
CA ARG A 470 -7.42 19.46 21.07
C ARG A 470 -6.13 18.78 21.56
N ILE A 471 -5.24 18.52 20.62
CA ILE A 471 -3.89 18.02 20.90
C ILE A 471 -3.23 18.89 21.98
N ASN A 472 -2.64 18.26 22.99
CA ASN A 472 -1.97 18.97 24.08
C ASN A 472 -0.69 19.64 23.59
N THR A 473 -0.51 20.92 23.91
CA THR A 473 0.67 21.71 23.55
C THR A 473 1.76 21.73 24.62
N ALA A 474 1.48 21.22 25.83
CA ALA A 474 2.40 21.28 26.98
C ALA A 474 3.39 20.11 27.09
N ASP A 475 3.14 18.98 26.42
CA ASP A 475 3.86 17.71 26.62
C ASP A 475 4.89 17.38 25.52
N GLY A 476 5.27 18.37 24.71
CA GLY A 476 6.17 18.18 23.56
C GLY A 476 7.66 18.15 23.93
N ASN A 477 8.35 17.04 23.68
CA ASN A 477 9.81 17.09 23.49
C ASN A 477 10.11 17.91 22.22
N SER A 478 11.24 18.63 22.20
CA SER A 478 11.61 19.45 21.04
C SER A 478 11.67 18.60 19.76
N SER A 479 10.94 19.06 18.73
CA SER A 479 10.96 18.46 17.40
C SER A 479 12.34 18.49 16.73
N ALA A 480 13.24 19.39 17.16
CA ALA A 480 14.60 19.50 16.62
C ALA A 480 15.40 18.20 16.78
N GLY A 481 15.25 17.51 17.91
CA GLY A 481 15.95 16.25 18.18
C GLY A 481 15.65 15.14 17.16
N PHE A 482 14.45 15.15 16.56
CA PHE A 482 14.11 14.21 15.49
C PHE A 482 14.90 14.48 14.21
N PHE A 483 14.99 15.74 13.76
CA PHE A 483 15.68 16.12 12.52
C PHE A 483 17.22 16.02 12.61
N GLU A 484 17.73 15.83 13.82
CA GLU A 484 19.14 15.57 14.13
C GLU A 484 19.43 14.07 14.34
N SER A 485 18.39 13.21 14.34
CA SER A 485 18.51 11.78 14.62
C SER A 485 19.45 11.04 13.65
N PRO A 486 19.98 9.88 14.07
CA PRO A 486 20.80 9.01 13.22
C PRO A 486 20.24 8.74 11.82
N TRP A 487 18.91 8.72 11.65
CA TRP A 487 18.28 8.57 10.33
C TRP A 487 18.78 9.62 9.32
N PHE A 488 18.82 10.89 9.72
CA PHE A 488 19.22 12.00 8.84
C PHE A 488 20.74 12.04 8.62
N GLN A 489 21.52 11.58 9.60
CA GLN A 489 22.99 11.49 9.50
C GLN A 489 23.47 10.53 8.39
N ARG A 490 22.57 9.70 7.83
CA ARG A 490 22.87 8.76 6.73
C ARG A 490 22.92 9.42 5.34
N TYR A 491 22.37 10.64 5.18
CA TYR A 491 22.33 11.32 3.87
C TYR A 491 22.44 12.86 3.94
N ALA A 492 21.97 13.47 5.02
CA ALA A 492 21.84 14.93 5.15
C ALA A 492 23.14 15.61 5.61
N LEU A 493 24.25 15.21 5.02
CA LEU A 493 25.57 15.75 5.35
C LEU A 493 25.70 17.19 4.87
N PRO A 494 26.38 18.08 5.64
CA PRO A 494 26.77 19.40 5.16
C PRO A 494 27.48 19.29 3.81
N SER A 495 27.36 20.31 2.97
CA SER A 495 28.09 20.35 1.69
C SER A 495 29.59 20.39 1.98
N SER A 496 30.25 19.24 1.91
CA SER A 496 31.71 19.15 1.84
C SER A 496 32.13 19.78 0.51
N ALA A 497 33.02 20.77 0.56
CA ALA A 497 33.59 21.44 -0.62
C ALA A 497 34.51 20.52 -1.46
N GLN A 498 34.58 19.24 -1.11
CA GLN A 498 35.27 18.16 -1.78
C GLN A 498 34.28 17.01 -1.73
N GLU A 499 33.86 16.43 -2.85
CA GLU A 499 34.53 15.21 -3.28
C GLU A 499 34.38 14.85 -4.77
N SER A 500 35.47 14.20 -5.22
CA SER A 500 35.72 13.44 -6.44
C SER A 500 35.23 14.00 -7.78
N LYS A 501 36.17 14.66 -8.47
CA LYS A 501 36.25 14.78 -9.93
C LYS A 501 36.45 13.41 -10.61
N GLU A 502 35.67 12.38 -10.28
CA GLU A 502 35.74 11.13 -11.01
C GLU A 502 34.79 11.14 -12.20
N ASN A 503 35.43 11.23 -13.37
CA ASN A 503 34.88 11.28 -14.71
C ASN A 503 33.96 12.47 -14.97
N ALA A 504 34.57 13.63 -15.18
CA ALA A 504 34.00 14.65 -16.06
C ALA A 504 33.79 14.01 -17.45
N SER A 505 32.68 13.31 -17.64
CA SER A 505 32.17 13.02 -18.97
C SER A 505 32.02 14.37 -19.65
N SER A 506 32.54 14.51 -20.87
CA SER A 506 32.41 15.75 -21.63
C SER A 506 30.95 16.20 -21.63
N THR A 507 30.65 17.32 -20.97
CA THR A 507 29.32 17.90 -20.98
C THR A 507 29.05 18.41 -22.39
N THR A 508 28.18 17.72 -23.13
CA THR A 508 27.74 18.17 -24.45
C THR A 508 26.62 19.17 -24.27
N ILE A 509 26.77 20.38 -24.82
CA ILE A 509 25.74 21.42 -24.80
C ILE A 509 25.29 21.69 -26.23
N GLN A 510 23.99 21.59 -26.49
CA GLN A 510 23.40 21.91 -27.79
C GLN A 510 22.27 22.92 -27.63
N ARG A 511 22.29 23.95 -28.48
CA ARG A 511 21.25 24.98 -28.54
C ARG A 511 20.40 24.81 -29.80
N LEU A 512 19.09 24.82 -29.62
CA LEU A 512 18.11 24.79 -30.70
C LEU A 512 16.98 25.76 -30.34
N GLY A 513 16.92 26.91 -31.01
CA GLY A 513 15.89 27.92 -30.68
C GLY A 513 16.00 28.43 -29.25
N SER A 514 14.91 28.33 -28.48
CA SER A 514 14.85 28.69 -27.05
C SER A 514 15.35 27.56 -26.13
N LEU A 515 15.64 26.37 -26.66
CA LEU A 515 16.12 25.22 -25.89
C LEU A 515 17.66 25.18 -25.83
N THR A 516 18.20 25.04 -24.63
CA THR A 516 19.58 24.64 -24.36
C THR A 516 19.56 23.25 -23.70
N MET A 517 19.93 22.21 -24.44
CA MET A 517 20.09 20.87 -23.89
C MET A 517 21.52 20.66 -23.38
N VAL A 518 21.65 20.03 -22.22
CA VAL A 518 22.92 19.68 -21.59
C VAL A 518 22.93 18.18 -21.31
N CYS A 519 23.84 17.43 -21.94
CA CYS A 519 24.05 16.01 -21.65
C CYS A 519 25.00 15.87 -20.45
N GLY A 520 24.51 15.43 -19.30
CA GLY A 520 25.33 15.28 -18.10
C GLY A 520 24.54 14.95 -16.83
N ASN A 521 25.28 14.67 -15.74
CA ASN A 521 24.70 14.48 -14.41
C ASN A 521 24.37 15.85 -13.79
N SER A 522 23.11 16.06 -13.43
CA SER A 522 22.59 17.32 -12.87
C SER A 522 23.32 17.75 -11.59
N ALA A 523 23.76 16.81 -10.76
CA ALA A 523 24.53 17.10 -9.56
C ALA A 523 25.87 17.79 -9.90
N MET A 524 26.54 17.36 -10.97
CA MET A 524 27.81 17.95 -11.43
C MET A 524 27.57 19.24 -12.21
N VAL A 525 26.62 19.23 -13.16
CA VAL A 525 26.34 20.37 -14.03
C VAL A 525 25.90 21.60 -13.23
N LEU A 526 25.08 21.41 -12.19
CA LEU A 526 24.57 22.53 -11.39
C LEU A 526 25.59 23.09 -10.40
N GLN A 527 26.62 22.33 -10.01
CA GLN A 527 27.70 22.85 -9.15
C GLN A 527 28.46 23.99 -9.83
N ASP A 528 28.74 23.82 -11.13
CA ASP A 528 29.48 24.78 -11.95
C ASP A 528 28.58 25.81 -12.65
N TRP A 529 27.25 25.71 -12.50
CA TRP A 529 26.32 26.65 -13.14
C TRP A 529 26.38 28.03 -12.46
N PRO A 530 26.23 29.13 -13.23
CA PRO A 530 26.15 30.47 -12.66
C PRO A 530 25.05 30.62 -11.61
N GLU A 531 25.34 31.34 -10.53
CA GLU A 531 24.36 31.67 -9.49
C GLU A 531 23.29 32.64 -10.02
N ASN A 532 22.08 32.56 -9.46
CA ASN A 532 20.98 33.50 -9.75
C ASN A 532 20.72 33.68 -11.27
N TYR A 533 20.84 32.59 -12.02
CA TYR A 533 20.70 32.57 -13.47
C TYR A 533 19.25 32.37 -13.92
N PHE A 534 18.51 31.49 -13.23
CA PHE A 534 17.16 31.05 -13.62
C PHE A 534 16.05 31.81 -12.87
N ASP A 535 14.98 32.12 -13.59
CA ASP A 535 13.78 32.79 -13.06
C ASP A 535 12.72 31.78 -12.53
N GLY A 536 12.85 30.51 -12.89
CA GLY A 536 11.99 29.44 -12.39
C GLY A 536 12.48 28.06 -12.83
N ALA A 537 11.97 27.03 -12.18
CA ALA A 537 12.26 25.65 -12.52
C ALA A 537 10.99 24.79 -12.48
N VAL A 538 10.93 23.76 -13.32
CA VAL A 538 9.88 22.73 -13.29
C VAL A 538 10.47 21.40 -13.70
N THR A 539 10.13 20.35 -12.97
CA THR A 539 10.66 19.01 -13.27
C THR A 539 9.80 17.88 -12.73
N SER A 540 10.18 16.66 -13.08
CA SER A 540 9.81 15.43 -12.38
C SER A 540 11.07 14.56 -12.29
N PRO A 541 11.64 14.33 -11.10
CA PRO A 541 12.87 13.58 -10.94
C PRO A 541 12.68 12.10 -11.33
N PRO A 542 13.78 11.37 -11.54
CA PRO A 542 13.73 9.92 -11.50
C PRO A 542 13.30 9.43 -10.10
N TYR A 543 12.07 8.93 -9.97
CA TYR A 543 11.56 8.47 -8.66
C TYR A 543 12.36 7.25 -8.20
N PHE A 544 12.77 7.23 -6.93
CA PHE A 544 13.53 6.13 -6.32
C PHE A 544 13.03 4.77 -6.80
N ASN A 545 13.82 4.03 -7.56
CA ASN A 545 13.55 2.64 -8.01
C ASN A 545 12.28 2.40 -8.85
N ALA A 546 11.55 3.44 -9.27
CA ALA A 546 10.26 3.29 -9.96
C ALA A 546 10.38 2.80 -11.41
N ARG A 547 11.57 2.93 -12.00
CA ARG A 547 11.85 2.63 -13.42
C ARG A 547 13.26 2.06 -13.57
N GLU A 548 13.50 1.38 -14.69
CA GLU A 548 14.78 0.73 -14.99
C GLU A 548 15.97 1.71 -15.04
N TYR A 549 15.73 2.97 -15.45
CA TYR A 549 16.75 4.02 -15.48
C TYR A 549 17.01 4.71 -14.12
N SER A 550 16.26 4.33 -13.10
CA SER A 550 16.18 5.01 -11.80
C SER A 550 16.48 3.98 -10.72
N GLN A 551 17.75 3.74 -10.38
CA GLN A 551 18.14 2.63 -9.51
C GLN A 551 19.18 3.06 -8.46
N TRP A 552 18.84 2.89 -7.18
CA TRP A 552 19.72 3.08 -6.04
C TRP A 552 19.71 1.86 -5.11
N PRO A 553 20.82 1.61 -4.39
CA PRO A 553 20.89 0.50 -3.42
C PRO A 553 19.83 0.62 -2.32
N ASN A 554 19.67 1.82 -1.77
CA ASN A 554 18.73 2.13 -0.70
C ASN A 554 18.29 3.62 -0.72
N ILE A 555 17.27 3.95 0.06
CA ILE A 555 16.66 5.29 0.08
C ILE A 555 17.68 6.40 0.43
N TYR A 556 18.66 6.15 1.31
CA TYR A 556 19.63 7.16 1.72
C TYR A 556 20.51 7.64 0.55
N CYS A 557 20.90 6.73 -0.33
CA CYS A 557 21.69 7.05 -1.52
C CYS A 557 20.92 7.99 -2.45
N TYR A 558 19.63 7.68 -2.68
CA TYR A 558 18.74 8.54 -3.46
C TYR A 558 18.55 9.93 -2.84
N LEU A 559 18.29 9.99 -1.53
CA LEU A 559 18.10 11.26 -0.85
C LEU A 559 19.36 12.13 -0.86
N ARG A 560 20.56 11.52 -0.79
CA ARG A 560 21.82 12.26 -0.95
C ARG A 560 21.92 12.90 -2.32
N ASP A 561 21.70 12.13 -3.40
CA ASP A 561 21.80 12.65 -4.77
C ASP A 561 20.79 13.78 -5.00
N MET A 562 19.54 13.59 -4.57
CA MET A 562 18.50 14.60 -4.72
C MET A 562 18.78 15.85 -3.89
N LEU A 563 19.37 15.72 -2.68
CA LEU A 563 19.79 16.87 -1.88
C LEU A 563 20.88 17.68 -2.57
N ILE A 564 21.90 17.03 -3.15
CA ILE A 564 22.97 17.71 -3.89
C ILE A 564 22.39 18.48 -5.09
N ILE A 565 21.50 17.85 -5.84
CA ILE A 565 20.83 18.49 -6.99
C ILE A 565 19.97 19.66 -6.54
N ALA A 566 19.21 19.51 -5.44
CA ALA A 566 18.40 20.59 -4.87
C ALA A 566 19.27 21.78 -4.46
N GLN A 567 20.43 21.55 -3.83
CA GLN A 567 21.40 22.60 -3.48
C GLN A 567 21.96 23.31 -4.74
N GLY A 568 22.27 22.56 -5.80
CA GLY A 568 22.68 23.12 -7.09
C GLY A 568 21.59 24.00 -7.71
N CYS A 569 20.34 23.53 -7.73
CA CYS A 569 19.19 24.32 -8.18
C CYS A 569 18.99 25.58 -7.32
N TYR A 570 19.13 25.47 -5.99
CA TYR A 570 19.03 26.59 -5.07
C TYR A 570 20.04 27.68 -5.42
N LYS A 571 21.31 27.31 -5.66
CA LYS A 571 22.36 28.24 -6.08
C LYS A 571 22.02 28.91 -7.43
N ALA A 572 21.57 28.13 -8.41
CA ALA A 572 21.32 28.60 -9.77
C ALA A 572 20.05 29.44 -9.94
N LEU A 573 19.02 29.27 -9.09
CA LEU A 573 17.77 30.03 -9.13
C LEU A 573 17.95 31.43 -8.53
N LYS A 574 17.22 32.43 -9.04
CA LYS A 574 17.18 33.79 -8.46
C LYS A 574 16.37 33.82 -7.16
N PRO A 575 16.64 34.76 -6.23
CA PRO A 575 15.73 35.04 -5.12
C PRO A 575 14.29 35.28 -5.62
N GLY A 576 13.32 34.68 -4.94
CA GLY A 576 11.90 34.70 -5.32
C GLY A 576 11.50 33.74 -6.44
N ALA A 577 12.44 33.05 -7.09
CA ALA A 577 12.13 32.09 -8.14
C ALA A 577 11.40 30.86 -7.55
N VAL A 578 10.45 30.34 -8.33
CA VAL A 578 9.66 29.16 -7.99
C VAL A 578 10.22 27.91 -8.66
N TYR A 579 10.21 26.81 -7.93
CA TYR A 579 10.54 25.48 -8.43
C TYR A 579 9.34 24.53 -8.21
N LEU A 580 8.70 24.15 -9.32
CA LEU A 580 7.65 23.14 -9.36
C LEU A 580 8.26 21.73 -9.47
N TYR A 581 8.02 20.88 -8.48
CA TYR A 581 8.65 19.57 -8.38
C TYR A 581 7.59 18.46 -8.31
N ASN A 582 7.42 17.74 -9.42
CA ASN A 582 6.42 16.67 -9.52
C ASN A 582 6.93 15.35 -8.95
N ILE A 583 6.32 14.82 -7.88
CA ILE A 583 6.73 13.58 -7.20
C ILE A 583 5.51 12.74 -6.78
N PHE A 584 5.68 11.42 -6.73
CA PHE A 584 4.61 10.50 -6.38
C PHE A 584 4.97 9.51 -5.26
N ASP A 585 4.09 9.43 -4.27
CA ASP A 585 4.14 8.44 -3.19
C ASP A 585 3.57 7.10 -3.66
N TYR A 586 4.41 6.30 -4.31
CA TYR A 586 4.04 5.02 -4.91
C TYR A 586 4.47 3.82 -4.05
N PHE A 587 4.05 2.61 -4.41
CA PHE A 587 4.41 1.38 -3.69
C PHE A 587 5.78 0.84 -4.10
N ASP A 588 6.70 0.75 -3.15
CA ASP A 588 8.00 0.08 -3.29
C ASP A 588 8.62 -0.14 -1.89
N ASN A 589 9.86 -0.63 -1.84
CA ASN A 589 10.63 -0.86 -0.63
C ASN A 589 11.80 0.13 -0.51
N GLU A 590 11.86 0.88 0.59
CA GLU A 590 12.94 1.83 0.91
C GLU A 590 14.33 1.17 1.01
N ARG A 591 14.37 -0.15 1.24
CA ARG A 591 15.58 -0.93 1.53
C ARG A 591 16.35 -0.37 2.74
N SER A 592 15.62 0.22 3.67
CA SER A 592 16.13 0.78 4.93
C SER A 592 16.15 -0.23 6.08
N VAL A 593 15.48 -1.38 5.92
CA VAL A 593 15.44 -2.49 6.90
C VAL A 593 15.62 -3.84 6.22
N VAL A 594 14.82 -4.12 5.19
CA VAL A 594 14.80 -5.40 4.45
C VAL A 594 14.82 -5.15 2.94
N PHE A 595 15.31 -6.11 2.16
CA PHE A 595 15.37 -6.01 0.69
C PHE A 595 14.29 -6.83 -0.03
N SER A 596 13.55 -7.67 0.69
CA SER A 596 12.45 -8.48 0.13
C SER A 596 11.13 -7.71 0.09
N ALA A 597 10.13 -8.23 -0.62
CA ALA A 597 8.77 -7.69 -0.69
C ALA A 597 8.07 -7.45 0.68
N MET A 598 8.58 -8.03 1.77
CA MET A 598 8.17 -7.72 3.14
C MET A 598 8.27 -6.22 3.49
N GLY A 599 9.21 -5.50 2.89
CA GLY A 599 9.41 -4.06 3.11
C GLY A 599 8.56 -3.17 2.20
N ASP A 600 7.80 -3.75 1.28
CA ASP A 600 6.98 -2.99 0.34
C ASP A 600 5.89 -2.23 1.10
N LYS A 601 5.82 -0.92 0.86
CA LYS A 601 4.81 -0.01 1.41
C LYS A 601 4.64 1.17 0.47
N ARG A 602 3.66 2.04 0.74
CA ARG A 602 3.62 3.34 0.06
C ARG A 602 4.77 4.18 0.59
N LEU A 603 5.67 4.59 -0.29
CA LEU A 603 6.79 5.45 0.05
C LEU A 603 6.30 6.87 0.37
N ILE A 604 7.01 7.57 1.25
CA ILE A 604 6.76 8.97 1.61
C ILE A 604 7.75 9.90 0.87
N LEU A 605 7.90 9.71 -0.44
CA LEU A 605 8.85 10.46 -1.27
C LEU A 605 8.56 11.96 -1.26
N SER A 606 7.29 12.36 -1.20
CA SER A 606 6.87 13.76 -1.04
C SER A 606 7.47 14.36 0.24
N ALA A 607 7.32 13.67 1.36
CA ALA A 607 7.79 14.13 2.66
C ALA A 607 9.34 14.19 2.72
N TYR A 608 10.03 13.17 2.20
CA TYR A 608 11.49 13.22 2.06
C TYR A 608 11.94 14.39 1.16
N THR A 609 11.20 14.66 0.08
CA THR A 609 11.49 15.77 -0.84
C THR A 609 11.36 17.12 -0.12
N VAL A 610 10.30 17.31 0.67
CA VAL A 610 10.13 18.53 1.47
C VAL A 610 11.27 18.72 2.47
N ASP A 611 11.75 17.67 3.13
CA ASP A 611 12.93 17.74 4.00
C ASP A 611 14.20 18.17 3.25
N ILE A 612 14.56 17.49 2.16
CA ILE A 612 15.80 17.81 1.41
C ILE A 612 15.76 19.22 0.81
N PHE A 613 14.59 19.71 0.37
CA PHE A 613 14.46 21.06 -0.18
C PHE A 613 14.58 22.14 0.90
N ARG A 614 14.03 21.91 2.10
CA ARG A 614 14.25 22.81 3.25
C ARG A 614 15.71 22.84 3.66
N ARG A 615 16.38 21.67 3.68
CA ARG A 615 17.84 21.58 3.95
C ARG A 615 18.68 22.26 2.87
N ALA A 616 18.22 22.29 1.62
CA ALA A 616 18.84 23.05 0.55
C ALA A 616 18.59 24.56 0.64
N GLY A 617 17.64 25.02 1.47
CA GLY A 617 17.33 26.42 1.73
C GLY A 617 16.03 26.93 1.13
N PHE A 618 15.23 26.08 0.46
CA PHE A 618 13.93 26.47 -0.07
C PHE A 618 12.85 26.53 1.00
N HIS A 619 11.81 27.32 0.75
CA HIS A 619 10.54 27.25 1.48
C HIS A 619 9.50 26.49 0.66
N LEU A 620 8.69 25.64 1.31
CA LEU A 620 7.51 25.07 0.69
C LEU A 620 6.36 26.08 0.76
N SER A 621 5.76 26.41 -0.38
CA SER A 621 4.57 27.26 -0.45
C SER A 621 3.27 26.46 -0.49
N GLY A 622 3.32 25.18 -0.84
CA GLY A 622 2.17 24.29 -0.96
C GLY A 622 2.43 23.15 -1.96
N SER A 623 1.39 22.38 -2.26
CA SER A 623 1.43 21.34 -3.30
C SER A 623 0.19 21.45 -4.17
N ILE A 624 0.37 21.46 -5.48
CA ILE A 624 -0.74 21.30 -6.41
C ILE A 624 -1.02 19.81 -6.54
N THR A 625 -2.28 19.44 -6.44
CA THR A 625 -2.76 18.06 -6.62
C THR A 625 -2.95 17.80 -8.10
N TRP A 626 -1.99 17.14 -8.76
CA TRP A 626 -2.18 16.72 -10.15
C TRP A 626 -3.11 15.51 -10.19
N ASP A 627 -4.39 15.76 -10.38
CA ASP A 627 -5.42 14.74 -10.52
C ASP A 627 -5.43 14.14 -11.94
N LYS A 628 -5.07 12.86 -12.04
CA LYS A 628 -5.04 12.10 -13.31
C LYS A 628 -6.42 11.58 -13.72
N GLY A 629 -7.42 11.70 -12.86
CA GLY A 629 -8.75 11.15 -13.08
C GLY A 629 -8.82 9.64 -12.80
N ASP A 630 -9.79 8.97 -13.40
CA ASP A 630 -10.01 7.54 -13.18
C ASP A 630 -8.86 6.70 -13.75
N ILE A 631 -8.32 5.79 -12.93
CA ILE A 631 -7.29 4.84 -13.35
C ILE A 631 -7.91 3.80 -14.29
N GLU A 632 -7.23 3.48 -15.40
CA GLU A 632 -7.62 2.38 -16.29
C GLU A 632 -7.54 1.03 -15.55
N GLY A 633 -8.60 0.21 -15.64
CA GLY A 633 -8.62 -1.14 -15.06
C GLY A 633 -9.26 -1.28 -13.68
N LYS A 634 -10.45 -0.68 -13.47
CA LYS A 634 -11.31 -0.82 -12.27
C LYS A 634 -11.76 -2.27 -11.91
N ARG A 635 -11.15 -3.31 -12.49
CA ARG A 635 -11.53 -4.71 -12.25
C ARG A 635 -11.20 -5.09 -10.81
N GLY A 636 -12.24 -5.25 -10.00
CA GLY A 636 -12.13 -5.81 -8.66
C GLY A 636 -11.81 -4.80 -7.56
N PHE A 637 -12.29 -3.54 -7.65
CA PHE A 637 -12.25 -2.61 -6.51
C PHE A 637 -12.81 -3.28 -5.26
N ASN A 638 -11.94 -3.47 -4.27
CA ASN A 638 -12.18 -4.20 -3.02
C ASN A 638 -12.74 -5.63 -3.22
N ALA A 639 -12.63 -6.21 -4.42
CA ALA A 639 -13.19 -7.51 -4.83
C ALA A 639 -14.71 -7.70 -4.59
N GLY A 640 -15.46 -6.62 -4.37
CA GLY A 640 -16.85 -6.66 -3.92
C GLY A 640 -17.01 -6.91 -2.41
N ASN A 641 -15.94 -6.69 -1.63
CA ASN A 641 -15.96 -6.71 -0.19
C ASN A 641 -16.26 -5.31 0.35
N PHE A 642 -17.27 -5.22 1.20
CA PHE A 642 -17.78 -3.99 1.79
C PHE A 642 -17.62 -4.03 3.32
N SER A 643 -16.48 -4.51 3.82
CA SER A 643 -16.13 -4.47 5.24
C SER A 643 -14.91 -3.59 5.54
N PRO A 644 -14.72 -3.16 6.80
CA PRO A 644 -13.56 -2.40 7.24
C PRO A 644 -12.23 -3.05 6.84
N TYR A 645 -11.19 -2.24 6.71
CA TYR A 645 -9.82 -2.63 6.37
C TYR A 645 -9.59 -3.13 4.95
N TYR A 646 -10.64 -3.31 4.15
CA TYR A 646 -10.55 -3.64 2.72
C TYR A 646 -10.80 -2.45 1.80
N GLN A 647 -11.19 -1.29 2.35
CA GLN A 647 -11.51 -0.10 1.57
C GLN A 647 -10.25 0.76 1.41
N ALA A 648 -9.62 0.70 0.23
CA ALA A 648 -8.55 1.62 -0.15
C ALA A 648 -9.01 2.45 -1.36
N PRO A 649 -8.76 3.77 -1.40
CA PRO A 649 -9.10 4.57 -2.57
C PRO A 649 -8.20 4.19 -3.76
N PHE A 650 -8.65 4.53 -4.97
CA PHE A 650 -7.76 4.59 -6.12
C PHE A 650 -6.83 5.78 -5.97
N ASN A 651 -5.53 5.51 -5.92
CA ASN A 651 -4.53 6.55 -5.88
C ASN A 651 -4.44 7.26 -7.24
N CYS A 652 -5.12 8.39 -7.38
CA CYS A 652 -5.36 9.04 -8.66
C CYS A 652 -4.58 10.33 -8.89
N TRP A 653 -3.61 10.67 -8.03
CA TRP A 653 -2.92 11.96 -8.13
C TRP A 653 -1.40 11.89 -7.87
N GLU A 654 -0.68 12.95 -8.25
CA GLU A 654 0.72 13.20 -7.87
C GLU A 654 0.86 14.60 -7.27
N HIS A 655 1.90 14.79 -6.44
CA HIS A 655 2.24 16.08 -5.90
C HIS A 655 3.00 16.89 -6.94
N VAL A 656 2.61 18.13 -7.17
CA VAL A 656 3.51 19.15 -7.72
C VAL A 656 3.86 20.10 -6.58
N LEU A 657 4.94 19.79 -5.87
CA LEU A 657 5.43 20.58 -4.75
C LEU A 657 5.92 21.94 -5.26
N VAL A 658 5.49 23.01 -4.58
CA VAL A 658 5.80 24.40 -4.98
C VAL A 658 6.84 24.96 -4.02
N PHE A 659 8.10 24.93 -4.42
CA PHE A 659 9.22 25.46 -3.65
C PHE A 659 9.58 26.88 -4.08
N VAL A 660 9.99 27.73 -3.14
CA VAL A 660 10.39 29.12 -3.39
C VAL A 660 11.76 29.36 -2.79
N LYS A 661 12.67 29.98 -3.55
CA LYS A 661 13.96 30.44 -3.03
C LYS A 661 13.76 31.77 -2.28
N PRO A 662 14.02 31.85 -0.96
CA PRO A 662 13.93 33.11 -0.23
C PRO A 662 15.06 34.10 -0.61
N PRO A 663 14.89 35.41 -0.33
CA PRO A 663 13.63 36.04 0.08
C PRO A 663 12.61 36.01 -1.07
N ALA A 664 11.33 35.74 -0.74
CA ALA A 664 10.25 35.90 -1.69
C ALA A 664 10.07 37.40 -1.98
N VAL A 665 9.78 37.76 -3.23
CA VAL A 665 9.41 39.13 -3.59
C VAL A 665 7.94 39.33 -3.17
N GLU A 666 7.64 40.40 -2.42
CA GLU A 666 6.31 40.70 -1.84
C GLU A 666 5.14 40.69 -2.86
N THR A 667 5.43 40.69 -4.16
CA THR A 667 4.46 40.86 -5.25
C THR A 667 3.84 39.56 -5.79
N THR A 668 4.31 38.37 -5.41
CA THR A 668 3.80 37.12 -5.99
C THR A 668 2.90 36.37 -5.01
N ASP A 669 1.61 36.67 -5.04
CA ASP A 669 0.59 35.84 -4.40
C ASP A 669 0.43 34.52 -5.18
N LEU A 670 1.19 33.50 -4.76
CA LEU A 670 1.17 32.17 -5.37
C LEU A 670 -0.18 31.48 -5.23
N SER A 671 -0.94 31.80 -4.18
CA SER A 671 -2.20 31.14 -3.88
C SER A 671 -3.28 31.48 -4.92
N SER A 672 -3.33 32.72 -5.40
CA SER A 672 -4.26 33.11 -6.47
C SER A 672 -3.81 32.68 -7.87
N ALA A 673 -2.51 32.42 -8.08
CA ALA A 673 -1.95 32.06 -9.37
C ALA A 673 -2.07 30.56 -9.72
N LEU A 674 -2.23 29.69 -8.72
CA LEU A 674 -2.17 28.24 -8.88
C LEU A 674 -3.44 27.55 -8.36
N PRO A 675 -3.93 26.50 -9.03
CA PRO A 675 -5.07 25.73 -8.54
C PRO A 675 -4.65 24.76 -7.43
N ALA A 676 -5.54 24.47 -6.49
CA ALA A 676 -5.35 23.36 -5.53
C ALA A 676 -5.33 22.01 -6.25
N ILE A 677 -6.21 21.86 -7.25
CA ILE A 677 -6.34 20.63 -8.05
C ILE A 677 -6.13 20.97 -9.53
N LEU A 678 -5.09 20.39 -10.14
CA LEU A 678 -4.89 20.42 -11.58
C LEU A 678 -5.36 19.08 -12.17
N ARG A 679 -6.49 19.10 -12.87
CA ARG A 679 -6.95 17.91 -13.60
C ARG A 679 -6.33 17.86 -14.99
N ALA A 680 -5.41 16.93 -15.20
CA ALA A 680 -4.73 16.74 -16.49
C ALA A 680 -4.49 15.25 -16.76
N GLN A 681 -4.71 14.81 -18.00
CA GLN A 681 -4.47 13.42 -18.37
C GLN A 681 -2.97 13.12 -18.48
N PRO A 682 -2.50 11.94 -18.04
CA PRO A 682 -1.13 11.51 -18.30
C PRO A 682 -0.83 11.45 -19.80
N VAL A 683 0.43 11.66 -20.17
CA VAL A 683 0.87 11.53 -21.56
C VAL A 683 0.71 10.08 -22.03
N ILE A 684 -0.11 9.89 -23.07
CA ILE A 684 -0.31 8.58 -23.70
C ILE A 684 0.95 8.21 -24.48
N LYS A 685 1.75 7.33 -23.90
CA LYS A 685 3.03 6.86 -24.48
C LYS A 685 2.91 5.52 -25.23
N MET A 686 1.95 4.69 -24.85
CA MET A 686 1.76 3.35 -25.44
C MET A 686 0.60 3.38 -26.44
N VAL A 687 0.88 3.08 -27.70
CA VAL A 687 -0.14 2.89 -28.74
C VAL A 687 0.07 1.51 -29.35
N LYS A 688 -0.94 0.63 -29.25
CA LYS A 688 -0.88 -0.77 -29.72
C LYS A 688 0.35 -1.55 -29.19
N GLY A 689 0.74 -1.30 -27.94
CA GLY A 689 1.87 -1.98 -27.29
C GLY A 689 3.26 -1.44 -27.64
N GLN A 690 3.35 -0.38 -28.45
CA GLN A 690 4.61 0.29 -28.78
C GLN A 690 4.71 1.65 -28.09
N ASN A 691 5.89 1.98 -27.56
CA ASN A 691 6.14 3.31 -27.02
C ASN A 691 6.37 4.31 -28.17
N THR A 692 5.32 5.04 -28.56
CA THR A 692 5.38 6.01 -29.66
C THR A 692 6.04 7.33 -29.28
N TYR A 693 6.23 7.57 -27.99
CA TYR A 693 6.78 8.82 -27.47
C TYR A 693 8.31 8.74 -27.27
N GLY A 694 8.87 7.53 -27.15
CA GLY A 694 10.30 7.29 -26.95
C GLY A 694 10.77 7.45 -25.50
N HIS A 695 10.07 8.24 -24.68
CA HIS A 695 10.32 8.36 -23.24
C HIS A 695 9.31 7.54 -22.42
N THR A 696 9.76 6.89 -21.36
CA THR A 696 8.93 5.96 -20.59
C THR A 696 8.08 6.62 -19.51
N ALA A 697 8.33 7.88 -19.13
CA ALA A 697 7.54 8.57 -18.10
C ALA A 697 7.50 10.10 -18.27
N PRO A 698 7.02 10.63 -19.41
CA PRO A 698 6.85 12.08 -19.57
C PRO A 698 5.64 12.60 -18.76
N PHE A 699 5.79 13.77 -18.13
CA PHE A 699 4.67 14.52 -17.55
C PHE A 699 3.94 15.34 -18.64
N PRO A 700 2.68 15.76 -18.41
CA PRO A 700 1.90 16.48 -19.40
C PRO A 700 2.29 17.98 -19.47
N ILE A 701 2.01 18.64 -20.60
CA ILE A 701 2.47 20.01 -20.89
C ILE A 701 1.84 21.06 -19.96
N GLU A 702 0.71 20.71 -19.36
CA GLU A 702 -0.04 21.47 -18.37
C GLU A 702 0.81 21.77 -17.13
N LEU A 703 1.69 20.85 -16.71
CA LEU A 703 2.55 21.04 -15.53
C LEU A 703 3.56 22.19 -15.75
N PRO A 704 4.40 22.18 -16.81
CA PRO A 704 5.26 23.32 -17.10
C PRO A 704 4.52 24.62 -17.42
N ASN A 705 3.30 24.54 -17.97
CA ASN A 705 2.51 25.74 -18.22
C ASN A 705 2.15 26.50 -16.94
N LEU A 706 2.06 25.82 -15.78
CA LEU A 706 1.90 26.49 -14.49
C LEU A 706 3.06 27.45 -14.20
N LEU A 707 4.29 27.10 -14.60
CA LEU A 707 5.47 27.94 -14.38
C LEU A 707 5.36 29.29 -15.10
N ARG A 708 4.59 29.37 -16.21
CA ARG A 708 4.38 30.62 -16.94
C ARG A 708 3.69 31.68 -16.08
N ALA A 709 2.83 31.28 -15.14
CA ALA A 709 2.18 32.20 -14.22
C ALA A 709 3.13 32.72 -13.12
N LEU A 710 4.27 32.05 -12.93
CA LEU A 710 5.18 32.27 -11.80
C LEU A 710 6.53 32.88 -12.21
N MET A 711 6.80 32.93 -13.51
CA MET A 711 8.03 33.44 -14.12
C MET A 711 7.71 34.57 -15.10
N PRO A 712 8.52 35.66 -15.15
CA PRO A 712 8.34 36.72 -16.14
C PRO A 712 8.49 36.20 -17.57
N LYS A 713 7.71 36.75 -18.50
CA LYS A 713 7.86 36.49 -19.94
C LYS A 713 9.27 36.91 -20.38
N GLY A 714 9.95 36.05 -21.14
CA GLY A 714 11.35 36.23 -21.51
C GLY A 714 12.35 35.86 -20.40
N GLY A 715 11.89 35.31 -19.27
CA GLY A 715 12.74 34.72 -18.24
C GLY A 715 13.44 33.45 -18.70
N ARG A 716 14.31 32.91 -17.84
CA ARG A 716 15.03 31.65 -18.06
C ARG A 716 14.49 30.54 -17.17
N ALA A 717 14.12 29.42 -17.79
CA ALA A 717 13.61 28.24 -17.08
C ALA A 717 14.68 27.14 -16.99
N LEU A 718 14.63 26.36 -15.92
CA LEU A 718 15.44 25.16 -15.71
C LEU A 718 14.56 23.91 -15.59
N ASP A 719 15.00 22.83 -16.23
CA ASP A 719 14.57 21.47 -15.93
C ASP A 719 15.84 20.61 -15.71
N PRO A 720 16.16 20.24 -14.45
CA PRO A 720 17.34 19.44 -14.14
C PRO A 720 17.16 17.96 -14.50
N PHE A 721 15.98 17.52 -14.96
CA PHE A 721 15.73 16.16 -15.44
C PHE A 721 14.95 16.22 -16.76
N GLY A 722 15.62 16.73 -17.79
CA GLY A 722 15.02 17.18 -19.04
C GLY A 722 14.27 16.09 -19.81
N GLY A 723 14.66 14.82 -19.70
CA GLY A 723 13.98 13.69 -20.34
C GLY A 723 13.70 13.95 -21.82
N SER A 724 12.42 13.95 -22.20
CA SER A 724 11.97 14.21 -23.58
C SER A 724 11.80 15.70 -23.96
N GLY A 725 12.29 16.64 -23.15
CA GLY A 725 12.18 18.08 -23.42
C GLY A 725 10.74 18.62 -23.37
N THR A 726 9.89 18.09 -22.49
CA THR A 726 8.51 18.58 -22.34
C THR A 726 8.47 20.02 -21.86
N THR A 727 9.30 20.36 -20.87
CA THR A 727 9.43 21.73 -20.33
C THR A 727 9.78 22.73 -21.42
N ALA A 728 10.78 22.42 -22.24
CA ALA A 728 11.21 23.27 -23.36
C ALA A 728 10.07 23.54 -24.36
N ARG A 729 9.34 22.49 -24.77
CA ARG A 729 8.21 22.63 -25.69
C ARG A 729 7.05 23.44 -25.10
N ALA A 730 6.79 23.29 -23.80
CA ALA A 730 5.73 24.05 -23.12
C ALA A 730 6.02 25.55 -23.04
N LEU A 731 7.30 25.90 -22.92
CA LEU A 731 7.76 27.27 -22.70
C LEU A 731 8.30 27.94 -23.97
N ASP A 732 8.25 27.25 -25.13
CA ASP A 732 8.70 27.84 -26.40
C ASP A 732 7.85 29.08 -26.74
N GLY A 733 8.54 30.16 -27.14
CA GLY A 733 7.92 31.47 -27.35
C GLY A 733 7.50 32.23 -26.07
N TYR A 734 7.62 31.63 -24.88
CA TYR A 734 7.41 32.30 -23.59
C TYR A 734 8.72 32.63 -22.88
N ALA A 735 9.60 31.64 -22.71
CA ALA A 735 10.92 31.79 -22.11
C ALA A 735 11.95 32.25 -23.16
N ALA A 736 12.93 33.05 -22.75
CA ALA A 736 14.07 33.39 -23.62
C ALA A 736 15.02 32.21 -23.77
N GLU A 737 15.15 31.40 -22.71
CA GLU A 737 15.95 30.18 -22.68
C GLU A 737 15.29 29.18 -21.73
N THR A 738 15.16 27.93 -22.16
CA THR A 738 14.86 26.78 -21.30
C THR A 738 16.07 25.86 -21.31
N VAL A 739 16.72 25.69 -20.17
CA VAL A 739 17.84 24.77 -20.00
C VAL A 739 17.31 23.44 -19.48
N CYS A 740 17.59 22.36 -20.21
CA CYS A 740 17.24 21.01 -19.84
C CYS A 740 18.51 20.17 -19.67
N ILE A 741 18.71 19.57 -18.48
CA ILE A 741 19.84 18.69 -18.19
C ILE A 741 19.37 17.23 -18.24
N GLU A 742 20.04 16.38 -18.99
CA GLU A 742 19.68 14.97 -19.14
C GLU A 742 20.95 14.11 -19.15
N GLN A 743 20.97 13.03 -18.38
CA GLN A 743 22.15 12.18 -18.25
C GLN A 743 22.25 11.15 -19.39
N LYS A 744 21.11 10.66 -19.89
CA LYS A 744 21.07 9.65 -20.96
C LYS A 744 21.10 10.32 -22.32
N GLU A 745 22.15 10.03 -23.09
CA GLU A 745 22.33 10.53 -24.45
C GLU A 745 21.11 10.25 -25.35
N GLU A 746 20.47 9.08 -25.19
CA GLU A 746 19.26 8.70 -25.92
C GLU A 746 18.08 9.67 -25.69
N TYR A 747 17.89 10.14 -24.45
CA TYR A 747 16.84 11.10 -24.10
C TYR A 747 17.23 12.53 -24.47
N PHE A 748 18.51 12.87 -24.36
CA PHE A 748 19.06 14.13 -24.86
C PHE A 748 18.75 14.31 -26.36
N GLU A 749 19.05 13.31 -27.20
CA GLU A 749 18.77 13.33 -28.64
C GLU A 749 17.26 13.34 -28.93
N LEU A 750 16.47 12.58 -28.15
CA LEU A 750 15.01 12.57 -28.26
C LEU A 750 14.41 13.96 -28.00
N ALA A 751 14.86 14.66 -26.98
CA ALA A 751 14.39 16.01 -26.63
C ALA A 751 14.63 16.99 -27.79
N LEU A 752 15.84 16.99 -28.36
CA LEU A 752 16.19 17.83 -29.52
C LEU A 752 15.28 17.55 -30.71
N LYS A 753 15.10 16.26 -31.06
CA LYS A 753 14.23 15.83 -32.17
C LYS A 753 12.78 16.27 -31.97
N LEU A 754 12.23 16.08 -30.77
CA LEU A 754 10.85 16.44 -30.45
C LEU A 754 10.65 17.96 -30.43
N PHE A 755 11.64 18.71 -29.98
CA PHE A 755 11.60 20.17 -29.98
C PHE A 755 11.68 20.74 -31.41
N ASP A 756 12.55 20.19 -32.27
CA ASP A 756 12.61 20.57 -33.69
C ASP A 756 11.27 20.33 -34.41
N SER A 757 10.71 19.13 -34.20
CA SER A 757 9.40 18.76 -34.75
C SER A 757 8.28 19.71 -34.28
N HIS A 758 8.30 20.11 -33.00
CA HIS A 758 7.35 21.09 -32.44
C HIS A 758 7.47 22.45 -33.14
N ARG A 759 8.68 22.95 -33.36
CA ARG A 759 8.93 24.25 -34.02
C ARG A 759 8.51 24.24 -35.49
N MET A 760 8.75 23.15 -36.21
CA MET A 760 8.30 23.01 -37.59
C MET A 760 6.76 23.05 -37.67
N ALA A 761 6.08 22.37 -36.74
CA ALA A 761 4.62 22.35 -36.68
C ALA A 761 4.03 23.73 -36.33
N THR A 762 4.60 24.47 -35.38
CA THR A 762 4.11 25.81 -35.00
C THR A 762 4.37 26.85 -36.09
N THR A 763 5.46 26.72 -36.85
CA THR A 763 5.77 27.63 -37.98
C THR A 763 4.80 27.45 -39.14
N ASN A 764 4.41 26.21 -39.46
CA ASN A 764 3.47 25.89 -40.55
C ASN A 764 2.00 26.27 -40.27
N VAL A 765 1.64 26.53 -39.01
CA VAL A 765 0.29 26.99 -38.63
C VAL A 765 0.18 28.52 -38.63
N ALA A 766 1.32 29.23 -38.60
CA ALA A 766 1.39 30.70 -38.61
C ALA A 766 1.48 31.31 -40.03
N THR A 767 1.65 30.47 -41.05
CA THR A 767 1.57 30.79 -42.49
C THR A 767 0.23 30.36 -43.05
#